data_AF-G3VAU2-F1
#
_entry.id   AF-G3VAU2-F1
#
_cell.length_a   1.000
_cell.length_b   1.000
_cell.length_c   1.000
_cell.angle_alpha   90.00
_cell.angle_beta   90.00
_cell.angle_gamma   90.00
#
_symmetry.space_group_name_H-M   'P 1'
#
loop_
_entity.id
_entity.type
_entity.pdbx_description
1 polymer ?
#
loop_
_entity_poly.entity_id
_entity_poly.type
_entity_poly.pdbx_seq_one_letter_code
_entity_poly.pdbx_strand_id
1 'polypeptide(L)'
;MLSGRGRGPLQVVQRRSQDLRFQVGRLLSESQLKGALDAKKRREIYQRCIQLKREIDENRRALKNLNKGDELAPVGSYNQRKEDEENILEKLTKQLQELAVTISKENVTPEEKVQAISQTEEVEDSEEIDDDDDDNNDSDAAAAAADGGGGDDDNDDDDDDDSEDEESEEEEEEEEVEEDDDSNDEQPINNEYIAVGDFVAQQAGDLTFKKDEVLLILKKKPDGWWVAKNIHGTKGLVPKTYLEPCVKEKEEQEYSEGESEDDVEVVDETAHGTEIKPRTDSHWSAIRKAITESNTIDVLTAMGAIPTGFRPSTLHQLLEEGNRFQASYFLQPELSPSQLAFKDMIWDSENGTIKPRPSRVSLILTLWSCKMIPLPGVSLQVLSRHVRLCLFDGSKVLSNIHTVRATWQPKQPKTWTFSPRVTGILPCLLDGDCFIRSSSSSPELGILFEVGISYVRNSTDEKGELSCGWVFLKLFDTNGIPVPPKTYELYLNGGTPYEKGIEVDPSFSRRAAGSVFQQMMTLRKQPQLLVKLRSLNRRSRSILSLLPETLIGSMSYVQLLVFYREILGDVLLKDRISLQNADLISSPILSTFPKLMEQPDLMDVLRIAWTEKESTFKRSEKKDREFLKSMFILVYHDCIYPLLHSTLLPPSRWADEETEATRWKVSYDFLKQNQENSNALHALLSPEGIHEPFDISEQAYDFLGEARKNVD
;
A
#
# COMPACT_ATOMS: atom_id res chain seq x y z
N MET A 1 2.77 -26.63 21.48
CA MET A 1 2.98 -26.09 22.84
C MET A 1 4.47 -25.86 23.06
N LEU A 2 4.91 -24.60 23.04
CA LEU A 2 6.03 -24.08 23.83
C LEU A 2 5.71 -22.59 24.00
N SER A 3 5.04 -22.31 25.11
CA SER A 3 4.73 -20.97 25.60
C SER A 3 6.01 -20.16 25.75
N GLY A 4 5.92 -18.85 25.46
CA GLY A 4 6.98 -17.91 25.75
C GLY A 4 7.39 -18.03 27.21
N ARG A 5 8.60 -18.55 27.44
CA ARG A 5 9.27 -18.37 28.72
C ARG A 5 9.59 -16.89 28.84
N GLY A 6 9.15 -16.26 29.92
CA GLY A 6 9.58 -14.91 30.29
C GLY A 6 11.11 -14.83 30.19
N ARG A 7 11.62 -13.76 29.57
CA ARG A 7 13.05 -13.57 29.39
C ARG A 7 13.67 -13.31 30.76
N GLY A 8 14.77 -13.98 31.04
CA GLY A 8 15.53 -13.80 32.27
C GLY A 8 16.19 -12.41 32.36
N PRO A 9 16.39 -11.85 33.57
CA PRO A 9 17.03 -10.55 33.75
C PRO A 9 18.40 -10.40 33.07
N LEU A 10 19.25 -11.44 33.10
CA LEU A 10 20.53 -11.42 32.40
C LEU A 10 20.35 -11.27 30.89
N GLN A 11 19.37 -11.96 30.31
CA GLN A 11 19.09 -11.88 28.87
C GLN A 11 18.57 -10.49 28.46
N VAL A 12 17.91 -9.76 29.37
CA VAL A 12 17.50 -8.37 29.14
C VAL A 12 18.71 -7.44 29.09
N VAL A 13 19.63 -7.57 30.06
CA VAL A 13 20.86 -6.77 30.12
C VAL A 13 21.78 -7.05 28.92
N GLN A 14 21.92 -8.32 28.51
CA GLN A 14 22.70 -8.71 27.32
C GLN A 14 22.15 -8.10 26.03
N ARG A 15 20.82 -8.02 25.89
CA ARG A 15 20.21 -7.37 24.73
C ARG A 15 20.48 -5.87 24.73
N ARG A 16 20.30 -5.20 25.88
CA ARG A 16 20.61 -3.76 26.01
C ARG A 16 22.08 -3.48 25.71
N SER A 17 22.99 -4.37 26.12
CA SER A 17 24.42 -4.28 25.79
C SER A 17 24.71 -4.43 24.30
N GLN A 18 24.01 -5.33 23.59
CA GLN A 18 24.12 -5.45 22.13
C GLN A 18 23.66 -4.17 21.42
N ASP A 19 22.57 -3.56 21.88
CA ASP A 19 22.07 -2.29 21.33
C ASP A 19 23.06 -1.14 21.59
N LEU A 20 23.63 -1.07 22.81
CA LEU A 20 24.68 -0.09 23.15
C LEU A 20 25.94 -0.28 22.29
N ARG A 21 26.37 -1.52 22.07
CA ARG A 21 27.51 -1.84 21.19
C ARG A 21 27.27 -1.35 19.76
N PHE A 22 26.06 -1.51 19.24
CA PHE A 22 25.71 -1.02 17.91
C PHE A 22 25.74 0.52 17.84
N GLN A 23 25.22 1.21 18.86
CA GLN A 23 25.23 2.66 18.94
C GLN A 23 26.67 3.23 19.04
N VAL A 24 27.53 2.63 19.87
CA VAL A 24 28.94 3.00 19.97
C VAL A 24 29.68 2.75 18.65
N GLY A 25 29.42 1.63 17.97
CA GLY A 25 30.01 1.34 16.66
C GLY A 25 29.62 2.34 15.57
N ARG A 26 28.37 2.81 15.57
CA ARG A 26 27.92 3.88 14.68
C ARG A 26 28.61 5.21 14.98
N LEU A 27 28.71 5.59 16.26
CA LEU A 27 29.34 6.84 16.67
C LEU A 27 30.84 6.86 16.32
N LEU A 28 31.54 5.74 16.48
CA LEU A 28 32.93 5.59 16.05
C LEU A 28 33.08 5.72 14.52
N SER A 29 32.15 5.14 13.75
CA SER A 29 32.18 5.24 12.28
C SER A 29 31.92 6.68 11.81
N GLU A 30 31.02 7.39 12.48
CA GLU A 30 30.72 8.80 12.23
C GLU A 30 31.93 9.70 12.51
N SER A 31 32.72 9.39 13.54
CA SER A 31 33.97 10.11 13.85
C SER A 31 35.11 9.85 12.86
N GLN A 32 35.06 8.76 12.08
CA GLN A 32 36.13 8.36 11.13
C GLN A 32 35.92 8.90 9.70
N LEU A 33 34.77 9.51 9.41
CA LEU A 33 34.49 10.09 8.10
C LEU A 33 35.46 11.26 7.82
N LYS A 34 36.44 11.02 6.93
CA LYS A 34 37.48 11.99 6.56
C LYS A 34 36.91 13.20 5.85
N GLY A 35 37.06 14.34 6.52
CA GLY A 35 36.73 15.70 6.09
C GLY A 35 36.55 16.50 7.39
N ALA A 36 37.22 17.63 7.56
CA ALA A 36 37.27 18.35 8.84
C ALA A 36 35.86 18.50 9.45
N LEU A 37 35.56 17.69 10.47
CA LEU A 37 34.28 17.70 11.18
C LEU A 37 34.04 19.12 11.66
N ASP A 38 32.93 19.73 11.24
CA ASP A 38 32.51 21.06 11.68
C ASP A 38 32.39 21.11 13.22
N ALA A 39 32.68 22.27 13.82
CA ALA A 39 32.70 22.46 15.28
C ALA A 39 31.35 22.13 15.94
N LYS A 40 30.23 22.28 15.19
CA LYS A 40 28.89 21.86 15.63
C LYS A 40 28.80 20.33 15.73
N LYS A 41 29.21 19.61 14.69
CA LYS A 41 29.20 18.13 14.67
C LYS A 41 30.11 17.53 15.73
N ARG A 42 31.27 18.15 16.02
CA ARG A 42 32.16 17.71 17.11
C ARG A 42 31.48 17.81 18.48
N ARG A 43 30.75 18.91 18.73
CA ARG A 43 29.96 19.08 19.97
C ARG A 43 28.84 18.04 20.07
N GLU A 44 28.15 17.75 18.97
CA GLU A 44 27.10 16.72 18.93
C GLU A 44 27.67 15.32 19.21
N ILE A 45 28.80 14.94 18.60
CA ILE A 45 29.47 13.66 18.86
C ILE A 45 29.93 13.58 20.33
N TYR A 46 30.49 14.67 20.88
CA TYR A 46 30.90 14.71 22.28
C TYR A 46 29.73 14.55 23.27
N GLN A 47 28.61 15.23 23.02
CA GLN A 47 27.38 15.05 23.81
C GLN A 47 26.86 13.61 23.72
N ARG A 48 26.91 13.00 22.53
CA ARG A 48 26.50 11.60 22.33
C ARG A 48 27.43 10.61 23.04
N CYS A 49 28.73 10.88 23.11
CA CYS A 49 29.68 10.10 23.91
C CYS A 49 29.31 10.10 25.40
N ILE A 50 28.97 11.27 25.96
CA ILE A 50 28.56 11.40 27.38
C ILE A 50 27.27 10.63 27.64
N GLN A 51 26.28 10.77 26.75
CA GLN A 51 25.01 10.06 26.87
C GLN A 51 25.21 8.54 26.85
N LEU A 52 25.93 8.01 25.86
CA LEU A 52 26.16 6.57 25.75
C LEU A 52 26.98 6.02 26.91
N LYS A 53 27.94 6.80 27.43
CA LYS A 53 28.69 6.43 28.64
C LYS A 53 27.74 6.26 29.84
N ARG A 54 26.82 7.21 30.04
CA ARG A 54 25.81 7.13 31.11
C ARG A 54 24.93 5.87 30.97
N GLU A 55 24.47 5.58 29.76
CA GLU A 55 23.63 4.40 29.50
C GLU A 55 24.40 3.07 29.69
N ILE A 56 25.69 3.03 29.36
CA ILE A 56 26.57 1.88 29.64
C ILE A 56 26.77 1.72 31.15
N ASP A 57 27.00 2.79 31.89
CA ASP A 57 27.17 2.75 33.35
C ASP A 57 25.88 2.36 34.08
N GLU A 58 24.71 2.79 33.59
CA GLU A 58 23.40 2.29 34.03
C GLU A 58 23.25 0.79 33.77
N ASN A 59 23.60 0.31 32.57
CA ASN A 59 23.49 -1.11 32.24
C ASN A 59 24.50 -1.97 33.03
N ARG A 60 25.70 -1.42 33.34
CA ARG A 60 26.71 -2.07 34.19
C ARG A 60 26.24 -2.16 35.64
N ARG A 61 25.62 -1.11 36.18
CA ARG A 61 24.98 -1.16 37.51
C ARG A 61 23.87 -2.20 37.58
N ALA A 62 23.03 -2.25 36.54
CA ALA A 62 22.00 -3.29 36.43
C ALA A 62 22.63 -4.70 36.40
N LEU A 63 23.69 -4.92 35.60
CA LEU A 63 24.41 -6.20 35.54
C LEU A 63 25.00 -6.60 36.90
N LYS A 64 25.62 -5.66 37.63
CA LYS A 64 26.22 -5.92 38.95
C LYS A 64 25.16 -6.40 39.95
N ASN A 65 23.99 -5.77 39.96
CA ASN A 65 22.88 -6.08 40.86
C ASN A 65 22.16 -7.41 40.56
N LEU A 66 22.46 -8.08 39.43
CA LEU A 66 21.81 -9.36 39.08
C LEU A 66 22.44 -10.56 39.78
N ASN A 67 21.63 -11.31 40.51
CA ASN A 67 22.01 -12.57 41.14
C ASN A 67 21.43 -13.78 40.40
N LYS A 68 22.10 -14.94 40.52
CA LYS A 68 21.66 -16.19 39.88
C LYS A 68 20.23 -16.60 40.29
N GLY A 69 19.75 -16.14 41.45
CA GLY A 69 18.39 -16.39 41.97
C GLY A 69 17.29 -15.57 41.28
N ASP A 70 17.63 -14.50 40.56
CA ASP A 70 16.66 -13.62 39.88
C ASP A 70 16.19 -14.21 38.53
N GLU A 71 16.80 -15.31 38.10
CA GLU A 71 16.53 -15.96 36.83
C GLU A 71 15.31 -16.88 36.90
N LEU A 72 14.34 -16.66 36.00
CA LEU A 72 13.10 -17.45 35.87
C LEU A 72 13.34 -18.93 35.49
N ALA A 73 14.55 -19.27 35.01
CA ALA A 73 14.96 -20.62 34.69
C ALA A 73 16.49 -20.79 34.86
N PRO A 74 17.00 -21.99 35.19
CA PRO A 74 18.44 -22.21 35.34
C PRO A 74 19.21 -21.87 34.07
N VAL A 75 20.02 -20.82 34.12
CA VAL A 75 20.90 -20.41 33.03
C VAL A 75 22.24 -21.14 33.17
N GLY A 76 22.58 -21.95 32.15
CA GLY A 76 23.88 -22.61 32.07
C GLY A 76 25.02 -21.58 31.96
N SER A 77 26.08 -21.77 32.75
CA SER A 77 27.26 -20.89 32.79
C SER A 77 26.93 -19.41 33.09
N TYR A 78 25.98 -19.16 34.01
CA TYR A 78 25.54 -17.82 34.41
C TYR A 78 26.70 -16.87 34.76
N ASN A 79 27.61 -17.30 35.66
CA ASN A 79 28.73 -16.47 36.11
C ASN A 79 29.66 -16.08 34.95
N GLN A 80 29.99 -17.04 34.07
CA GLN A 80 30.81 -16.78 32.89
C GLN A 80 30.13 -15.77 31.96
N ARG A 81 28.82 -15.91 31.72
CA ARG A 81 28.07 -15.00 30.86
C ARG A 81 27.94 -13.60 31.44
N LYS A 82 27.86 -13.48 32.77
CA LYS A 82 27.85 -12.19 33.48
C LYS A 82 29.22 -11.50 33.35
N GLU A 83 30.31 -12.26 33.52
CA GLU A 83 31.69 -11.76 33.38
C GLU A 83 32.02 -11.36 31.93
N ASP A 84 31.64 -12.18 30.95
CA ASP A 84 31.80 -11.87 29.52
C ASP A 84 31.08 -10.56 29.15
N GLU A 85 29.89 -10.33 29.72
CA GLU A 85 29.12 -9.12 29.47
C GLU A 85 29.73 -7.88 30.16
N GLU A 86 30.28 -8.04 31.38
CA GLU A 86 31.02 -6.96 32.04
C GLU A 86 32.25 -6.54 31.23
N ASN A 87 33.00 -7.51 30.71
CA ASN A 87 34.15 -7.26 29.83
C ASN A 87 33.76 -6.50 28.55
N ILE A 88 32.59 -6.81 27.98
CA ILE A 88 32.06 -6.10 26.79
C ILE A 88 31.75 -4.65 27.15
N LEU A 89 31.01 -4.41 28.24
CA LEU A 89 30.65 -3.05 28.67
C LEU A 89 31.90 -2.22 29.01
N GLU A 90 32.90 -2.80 29.68
CA GLU A 90 34.17 -2.11 29.98
C GLU A 90 34.92 -1.72 28.70
N LYS A 91 34.94 -2.60 27.69
CA LYS A 91 35.55 -2.30 26.39
C LYS A 91 34.85 -1.13 25.70
N LEU A 92 33.51 -1.07 25.74
CA LEU A 92 32.74 0.03 25.16
C LEU A 92 33.01 1.35 25.88
N THR A 93 33.10 1.34 27.22
CA THR A 93 33.45 2.52 28.01
C THR A 93 34.83 3.06 27.63
N LYS A 94 35.84 2.18 27.47
CA LYS A 94 37.19 2.58 27.02
C LYS A 94 37.16 3.23 25.63
N GLN A 95 36.43 2.64 24.68
CA GLN A 95 36.30 3.19 23.32
C GLN A 95 35.65 4.59 23.30
N LEU A 96 34.62 4.81 24.10
CA LEU A 96 33.99 6.12 24.21
C LEU A 96 34.90 7.15 24.90
N GLN A 97 35.68 6.74 25.89
CA GLN A 97 36.61 7.61 26.58
C GLN A 97 37.78 8.03 25.70
N GLU A 98 38.35 7.11 24.90
CA GLU A 98 39.35 7.43 23.89
C GLU A 98 38.81 8.40 22.83
N LEU A 99 37.57 8.19 22.36
CA LEU A 99 36.92 9.09 21.41
C LEU A 99 36.69 10.48 22.01
N ALA A 100 36.21 10.56 23.25
CA ALA A 100 35.97 11.83 23.95
C ALA A 100 37.27 12.63 24.15
N VAL A 101 38.38 11.96 24.48
CA VAL A 101 39.72 12.59 24.61
C VAL A 101 40.27 13.06 23.26
N THR A 102 39.98 12.32 22.19
CA THR A 102 40.42 12.70 20.84
C THR A 102 39.70 13.97 20.37
N ILE A 103 38.39 14.04 20.59
CA ILE A 103 37.57 15.20 20.22
C ILE A 103 37.91 16.43 21.08
N SER A 104 38.22 16.24 22.37
CA SER A 104 38.58 17.36 23.25
C SER A 104 39.96 17.96 22.93
N LYS A 105 40.91 17.14 22.45
CA LYS A 105 42.23 17.61 21.99
C LYS A 105 42.19 18.41 20.69
N GLU A 106 41.19 18.18 19.84
CA GLU A 106 41.02 18.88 18.55
C GLU A 106 40.29 20.23 18.66
N ASN A 107 39.84 20.63 19.85
CA ASN A 107 39.12 21.89 20.12
C ASN A 107 40.03 23.02 20.66
N VAL A 108 41.32 23.02 20.36
CA VAL A 108 42.21 24.12 20.78
C VAL A 108 42.44 25.10 19.63
N THR A 109 41.64 26.18 19.61
CA THR A 109 42.04 27.48 19.04
C THR A 109 42.12 28.53 20.16
N PRO A 110 43.02 29.53 20.08
CA PRO A 110 43.35 30.42 21.21
C PRO A 110 42.29 31.48 21.59
N GLU A 111 41.05 31.41 21.10
CA GLU A 111 40.11 32.54 21.18
C GLU A 111 38.87 32.35 22.08
N GLU A 112 38.69 31.22 22.76
CA GLU A 112 37.56 31.06 23.70
C GLU A 112 38.03 30.67 25.11
N LYS A 113 38.87 31.52 25.70
CA LYS A 113 39.35 31.38 27.09
C LYS A 113 38.45 32.05 28.14
N VAL A 114 37.20 32.40 27.82
CA VAL A 114 36.31 33.13 28.74
C VAL A 114 34.87 32.60 28.70
N GLN A 115 34.65 31.30 28.93
CA GLN A 115 33.37 30.78 29.47
C GLN A 115 33.40 29.28 29.86
N ALA A 116 34.53 28.79 30.37
CA ALA A 116 34.62 27.44 30.93
C ALA A 116 35.46 27.44 32.21
N ILE A 117 35.05 28.26 33.18
CA ILE A 117 35.48 28.17 34.57
C ILE A 117 34.22 28.29 35.43
N SER A 118 33.45 27.21 35.46
CA SER A 118 32.62 26.78 36.58
C SER A 118 32.08 25.40 36.20
N GLN A 119 32.13 24.44 37.13
CA GLN A 119 31.67 23.05 36.99
C GLN A 119 32.71 21.99 36.55
N THR A 120 33.97 22.11 36.95
CA THR A 120 34.93 20.97 36.99
C THR A 120 35.69 20.86 38.31
N GLU A 121 35.05 21.24 39.42
CA GLU A 121 35.51 20.90 40.76
C GLU A 121 34.28 20.53 41.58
N GLU A 122 33.94 19.24 41.55
CA GLU A 122 33.44 18.48 42.70
C GLU A 122 33.20 17.05 42.21
N VAL A 123 33.52 16.08 43.07
CA VAL A 123 33.37 14.63 42.89
C VAL A 123 34.55 13.91 42.22
N GLU A 124 35.75 14.03 42.80
CA GLU A 124 36.65 12.88 43.03
C GLU A 124 37.45 13.17 44.31
N ASP A 125 36.87 12.87 45.48
CA ASP A 125 37.61 12.29 46.62
C ASP A 125 36.65 11.91 47.75
N SER A 126 36.45 10.61 47.98
CA SER A 126 36.60 9.95 49.29
C SER A 126 36.06 8.53 49.23
N GLU A 127 36.97 7.62 49.50
CA GLU A 127 36.83 6.17 49.63
C GLU A 127 36.12 5.79 50.94
N GLU A 128 35.55 4.58 50.91
CA GLU A 128 35.63 3.53 51.95
C GLU A 128 34.79 3.54 53.25
N ILE A 129 34.36 2.31 53.57
CA ILE A 129 34.05 1.68 54.88
C ILE A 129 32.57 1.48 55.27
N ASP A 130 32.18 0.20 55.10
CA ASP A 130 31.57 -0.79 56.00
C ASP A 130 30.19 -0.62 56.65
N ASP A 131 29.44 -1.73 56.49
CA ASP A 131 28.72 -2.52 57.49
C ASP A 131 27.84 -1.81 58.54
N ASP A 132 26.53 -2.09 58.49
CA ASP A 132 25.92 -3.09 59.39
C ASP A 132 24.38 -2.95 59.39
N ASP A 133 23.76 -4.11 59.20
CA ASP A 133 22.61 -4.67 59.92
C ASP A 133 21.35 -3.87 60.31
N ASP A 134 20.29 -4.68 60.30
CA ASP A 134 19.15 -4.69 61.20
C ASP A 134 17.90 -3.88 60.87
N ASP A 135 16.94 -4.67 60.38
CA ASP A 135 15.75 -5.06 61.16
C ASP A 135 14.44 -4.38 60.83
N ASN A 136 13.48 -5.27 60.54
CA ASN A 136 12.14 -5.37 61.12
C ASN A 136 11.26 -4.10 61.11
N ASN A 137 9.98 -4.16 60.75
CA ASN A 137 9.04 -5.23 61.04
C ASN A 137 7.73 -4.97 60.31
N ASP A 138 7.03 -6.05 59.99
CA ASP A 138 5.59 -6.29 60.14
C ASP A 138 4.62 -5.10 60.20
N SER A 139 3.59 -5.14 59.36
CA SER A 139 2.30 -5.79 59.69
C SER A 139 1.24 -5.25 58.72
N ASP A 140 0.62 -6.07 57.88
CA ASP A 140 -0.43 -7.06 58.13
C ASP A 140 -1.81 -6.50 58.53
N ALA A 141 -2.81 -7.21 58.01
CA ALA A 141 -4.24 -7.23 58.34
C ALA A 141 -5.11 -6.09 57.78
N ALA A 142 -6.04 -6.30 56.84
CA ALA A 142 -7.15 -7.27 56.72
C ALA A 142 -8.53 -6.63 56.97
N ALA A 143 -9.39 -6.72 55.94
CA ALA A 143 -10.78 -7.19 56.03
C ALA A 143 -11.82 -6.23 56.67
N ALA A 144 -13.11 -6.17 56.33
CA ALA A 144 -14.02 -6.89 55.42
C ALA A 144 -15.27 -5.99 55.17
N ALA A 145 -16.12 -6.43 54.21
CA ALA A 145 -17.62 -6.48 54.18
C ALA A 145 -18.47 -5.42 54.93
N ALA A 146 -19.68 -4.97 54.52
CA ALA A 146 -20.63 -5.26 53.44
C ALA A 146 -21.82 -4.24 53.52
N ASP A 147 -22.67 -4.27 52.49
CA ASP A 147 -24.15 -4.16 52.52
C ASP A 147 -24.91 -2.81 52.46
N GLY A 148 -26.05 -2.86 51.74
CA GLY A 148 -27.20 -1.92 51.69
C GLY A 148 -27.07 -0.75 50.69
N GLY A 149 -28.00 -0.45 49.77
CA GLY A 149 -29.37 -0.89 49.51
C GLY A 149 -30.29 0.33 49.26
N GLY A 150 -30.97 0.38 48.10
CA GLY A 150 -32.32 0.97 47.93
C GLY A 150 -32.49 2.39 47.37
N GLY A 151 -33.20 2.45 46.21
CA GLY A 151 -34.24 3.41 45.77
C GLY A 151 -33.89 4.90 45.64
N ASP A 152 -34.63 5.74 44.92
CA ASP A 152 -35.69 5.70 43.89
C ASP A 152 -35.87 7.18 43.47
N ASP A 153 -36.54 7.40 42.34
CA ASP A 153 -37.34 8.58 41.98
C ASP A 153 -36.68 9.92 41.54
N ASP A 154 -37.09 10.33 40.33
CA ASP A 154 -37.75 11.60 39.95
C ASP A 154 -37.32 11.96 38.51
N ASN A 155 -38.13 11.66 37.49
CA ASN A 155 -39.21 12.48 36.92
C ASN A 155 -38.81 13.94 36.67
N ASP A 156 -38.82 14.35 35.40
CA ASP A 156 -39.47 15.59 34.97
C ASP A 156 -39.88 15.45 33.49
N ASP A 157 -41.14 15.79 33.27
CA ASP A 157 -41.95 15.74 32.06
C ASP A 157 -41.75 16.99 31.17
N ASP A 158 -42.51 16.99 30.06
CA ASP A 158 -42.99 18.12 29.26
C ASP A 158 -42.07 18.66 28.14
N ASP A 159 -42.57 19.16 27.01
CA ASP A 159 -43.68 18.89 26.08
C ASP A 159 -43.51 19.98 24.97
N ASP A 160 -44.34 19.94 23.93
CA ASP A 160 -44.58 20.99 22.90
C ASP A 160 -43.51 21.12 21.79
N ASP A 161 -43.73 20.70 20.53
CA ASP A 161 -44.83 20.86 19.55
C ASP A 161 -44.87 22.22 18.82
N ASP A 162 -44.67 22.07 17.51
CA ASP A 162 -45.12 22.84 16.34
C ASP A 162 -45.23 24.38 16.31
N SER A 163 -44.72 24.91 15.18
CA SER A 163 -45.45 25.70 14.16
C SER A 163 -44.98 27.13 13.81
N GLU A 164 -45.17 27.42 12.50
CA GLU A 164 -45.34 28.70 11.78
C GLU A 164 -44.04 29.43 11.35
N ASP A 165 -43.73 29.49 10.03
CA ASP A 165 -44.20 30.46 9.00
C ASP A 165 -43.54 31.86 9.22
N GLU A 166 -43.10 32.69 8.29
CA GLU A 166 -43.12 32.87 6.84
C GLU A 166 -41.68 33.34 6.43
N GLU A 167 -41.28 33.47 5.17
CA GLU A 167 -41.45 34.71 4.42
C GLU A 167 -41.09 34.48 2.94
N SER A 168 -41.94 35.08 2.11
CA SER A 168 -41.83 35.35 0.67
C SER A 168 -40.68 36.29 0.33
N GLU A 169 -40.10 36.14 -0.87
CA GLU A 169 -39.80 37.26 -1.78
C GLU A 169 -39.48 36.71 -3.19
N GLU A 170 -40.30 37.10 -4.16
CA GLU A 170 -40.08 37.01 -5.60
C GLU A 170 -39.29 38.25 -6.03
N GLU A 171 -38.27 38.13 -6.90
CA GLU A 171 -37.99 39.14 -7.94
C GLU A 171 -37.38 38.46 -9.18
N GLU A 172 -37.80 38.99 -10.34
CA GLU A 172 -37.63 38.52 -11.72
C GLU A 172 -36.32 39.04 -12.38
N GLU A 173 -36.18 38.75 -13.67
CA GLU A 173 -35.30 39.38 -14.69
C GLU A 173 -33.87 38.79 -14.83
N GLU A 174 -33.30 38.49 -16.01
CA GLU A 174 -33.65 38.77 -17.41
C GLU A 174 -32.82 37.83 -18.33
N GLU A 175 -33.38 37.46 -19.49
CA GLU A 175 -32.65 36.82 -20.59
C GLU A 175 -31.98 37.89 -21.47
N GLU A 176 -30.72 37.71 -21.85
CA GLU A 176 -30.14 38.39 -23.01
C GLU A 176 -29.46 37.39 -23.96
N VAL A 177 -29.89 37.46 -25.22
CA VAL A 177 -29.36 36.80 -26.40
C VAL A 177 -28.55 37.83 -27.17
N GLU A 178 -27.29 37.54 -27.49
CA GLU A 178 -26.51 38.28 -28.48
C GLU A 178 -25.96 37.30 -29.53
N GLU A 179 -26.31 37.53 -30.79
CA GLU A 179 -25.75 36.91 -31.99
C GLU A 179 -24.73 37.84 -32.68
N ASP A 180 -23.91 37.21 -33.54
CA ASP A 180 -23.06 37.72 -34.64
C ASP A 180 -21.58 38.06 -34.34
N ASP A 181 -20.59 37.27 -34.80
CA ASP A 181 -19.98 37.16 -36.16
C ASP A 181 -18.74 38.09 -36.23
N ASP A 182 -17.53 37.79 -36.72
CA ASP A 182 -16.86 36.78 -37.54
C ASP A 182 -15.33 37.07 -37.29
N SER A 183 -14.35 36.17 -37.15
CA SER A 183 -13.69 35.50 -38.29
C SER A 183 -12.31 34.91 -37.89
N ASN A 184 -12.06 33.73 -38.46
CA ASN A 184 -10.78 33.13 -38.87
C ASN A 184 -9.85 32.42 -37.85
N ASP A 185 -9.98 31.09 -37.79
CA ASP A 185 -8.97 30.15 -38.35
C ASP A 185 -9.56 28.72 -38.43
N GLU A 186 -10.35 28.44 -39.49
CA GLU A 186 -10.90 27.09 -39.74
C GLU A 186 -9.86 26.20 -40.43
N GLN A 187 -9.29 25.24 -39.69
CA GLN A 187 -8.64 24.07 -40.30
C GLN A 187 -9.68 22.98 -40.58
N PRO A 188 -9.74 22.39 -41.79
CA PRO A 188 -10.68 21.32 -42.09
C PRO A 188 -10.34 20.06 -41.28
N ILE A 189 -11.29 19.59 -40.46
CA ILE A 189 -11.20 18.30 -39.78
C ILE A 189 -11.44 17.22 -40.84
N ASN A 190 -10.40 16.78 -41.54
CA ASN A 190 -10.48 15.69 -42.51
C ASN A 190 -10.62 14.33 -41.81
N ASN A 191 -11.77 14.10 -41.18
CA ASN A 191 -12.14 12.79 -40.63
C ASN A 191 -13.17 12.14 -41.56
N GLU A 192 -12.80 10.99 -42.11
CA GLU A 192 -13.69 10.12 -42.89
C GLU A 192 -14.58 9.33 -41.92
N TYR A 193 -15.89 9.35 -42.17
CA TYR A 193 -16.89 8.59 -41.44
C TYR A 193 -17.59 7.64 -42.40
N ILE A 194 -18.04 6.49 -41.90
CA ILE A 194 -18.83 5.52 -42.67
C ILE A 194 -20.29 5.64 -42.20
N ALA A 195 -21.21 5.67 -43.15
CA ALA A 195 -22.64 5.65 -42.87
C ALA A 195 -23.08 4.27 -42.37
N VAL A 196 -23.67 4.17 -41.17
CA VAL A 196 -24.13 2.88 -40.61
C VAL A 196 -25.54 2.48 -41.07
N GLY A 197 -26.23 3.35 -41.81
CA GLY A 197 -27.55 3.12 -42.37
C GLY A 197 -27.86 4.02 -43.56
N ASP A 198 -28.89 3.66 -44.34
CA ASP A 198 -29.39 4.49 -45.45
C ASP A 198 -30.10 5.73 -44.92
N PHE A 199 -29.85 6.89 -45.52
CA PHE A 199 -30.52 8.15 -45.21
C PHE A 199 -30.96 8.86 -46.49
N VAL A 200 -32.26 9.15 -46.59
CA VAL A 200 -32.86 9.90 -47.70
C VAL A 200 -33.13 11.32 -47.22
N ALA A 201 -32.63 12.30 -47.97
CA ALA A 201 -32.79 13.72 -47.68
C ALA A 201 -34.27 14.08 -47.49
N GLN A 202 -34.61 14.70 -46.36
CA GLN A 202 -35.99 15.05 -46.02
C GLN A 202 -36.26 16.54 -46.24
N GLN A 203 -35.21 17.38 -46.16
CA GLN A 203 -35.29 18.82 -46.38
C GLN A 203 -34.27 19.31 -47.42
N ALA A 204 -34.53 20.50 -47.97
CA ALA A 204 -33.62 21.14 -48.91
C ALA A 204 -32.34 21.55 -48.18
N GLY A 205 -31.23 20.86 -48.47
CA GLY A 205 -29.94 21.04 -47.80
C GLY A 205 -29.39 19.76 -47.18
N ASP A 206 -30.20 18.72 -47.04
CA ASP A 206 -29.78 17.41 -46.56
C ASP A 206 -29.05 16.62 -47.64
N LEU A 207 -28.06 15.82 -47.24
CA LEU A 207 -27.35 14.91 -48.13
C LEU A 207 -27.96 13.52 -48.05
N THR A 208 -28.39 12.96 -49.19
CA THR A 208 -28.80 11.55 -49.27
C THR A 208 -27.56 10.66 -49.38
N PHE A 209 -27.48 9.61 -48.57
CA PHE A 209 -26.37 8.65 -48.57
C PHE A 209 -26.86 7.24 -48.23
N LYS A 210 -26.10 6.22 -48.63
CA LYS A 210 -26.42 4.82 -48.33
C LYS A 210 -25.55 4.25 -47.21
N LYS A 211 -26.01 3.17 -46.58
CA LYS A 211 -25.24 2.37 -45.65
C LYS A 211 -23.91 1.97 -46.30
N ASP A 212 -22.85 2.03 -45.51
CA ASP A 212 -21.45 1.79 -45.84
C ASP A 212 -20.81 2.84 -46.78
N GLU A 213 -21.49 3.96 -47.06
CA GLU A 213 -20.92 5.08 -47.83
C GLU A 213 -19.97 5.92 -46.97
N VAL A 214 -18.80 6.27 -47.52
CA VAL A 214 -17.80 7.11 -46.84
C VAL A 214 -18.12 8.59 -47.06
N LEU A 215 -18.24 9.32 -45.95
CA LEU A 215 -18.56 10.74 -45.91
C LEU A 215 -17.44 11.52 -45.23
N LEU A 216 -17.02 12.62 -45.85
CA LEU A 216 -16.03 13.53 -45.28
C LEU A 216 -16.76 14.63 -44.51
N ILE A 217 -16.54 14.71 -43.19
CA ILE A 217 -17.18 15.71 -42.35
C ILE A 217 -16.42 17.03 -42.44
N LEU A 218 -17.10 18.07 -42.90
CA LEU A 218 -16.53 19.41 -43.06
C LEU A 218 -16.75 20.29 -41.83
N LYS A 219 -17.93 20.18 -41.19
CA LYS A 219 -18.27 20.97 -39.99
C LYS A 219 -19.20 20.18 -39.07
N LYS A 220 -18.87 20.14 -37.78
CA LYS A 220 -19.69 19.52 -36.73
C LYS A 220 -20.44 20.61 -35.98
N LYS A 221 -21.77 20.60 -36.04
CA LYS A 221 -22.62 21.47 -35.22
C LYS A 221 -23.08 20.75 -33.95
N PRO A 222 -23.30 21.48 -32.84
CA PRO A 222 -23.73 20.90 -31.56
C PRO A 222 -25.18 20.40 -31.57
N ASP A 223 -26.00 20.83 -32.54
CA ASP A 223 -27.38 20.40 -32.77
C ASP A 223 -27.51 18.94 -33.29
N GLY A 224 -26.39 18.27 -33.56
CA GLY A 224 -26.36 16.89 -34.07
C GLY A 224 -26.43 16.75 -35.60
N TRP A 225 -26.51 17.86 -36.35
CA TRP A 225 -26.52 17.87 -37.82
C TRP A 225 -25.19 18.39 -38.36
N TRP A 226 -24.45 17.52 -39.03
CA TRP A 226 -23.10 17.83 -39.51
C TRP A 226 -23.11 18.13 -41.00
N VAL A 227 -22.23 19.03 -41.43
CA VAL A 227 -22.04 19.29 -42.86
C VAL A 227 -21.04 18.27 -43.39
N ALA A 228 -21.47 17.41 -44.31
CA ALA A 228 -20.65 16.38 -44.92
C ALA A 228 -20.56 16.53 -46.45
N LYS A 229 -19.53 15.94 -47.03
CA LYS A 229 -19.34 15.82 -48.48
C LYS A 229 -19.21 14.35 -48.83
N ASN A 230 -20.03 13.86 -49.76
CA ASN A 230 -19.92 12.49 -50.26
C ASN A 230 -18.79 12.34 -51.29
N ILE A 231 -18.53 11.09 -51.70
CA ILE A 231 -17.55 10.75 -52.75
C ILE A 231 -17.87 11.41 -54.10
N HIS A 232 -19.16 11.70 -54.36
CA HIS A 232 -19.63 12.38 -55.56
C HIS A 232 -19.46 13.90 -55.51
N GLY A 233 -18.91 14.42 -54.41
CA GLY A 233 -18.60 15.84 -54.22
C GLY A 233 -19.78 16.72 -53.82
N THR A 234 -20.96 16.14 -53.61
CA THR A 234 -22.17 16.83 -53.15
C THR A 234 -22.06 17.08 -51.65
N LYS A 235 -22.38 18.30 -51.24
CA LYS A 235 -22.36 18.73 -49.83
C LYS A 235 -23.77 18.85 -49.30
N GLY A 236 -23.98 18.48 -48.05
CA GLY A 236 -25.26 18.67 -47.37
C GLY A 236 -25.18 18.29 -45.90
N LEU A 237 -26.29 18.46 -45.19
CA LEU A 237 -26.44 18.12 -43.79
C LEU A 237 -26.70 16.62 -43.63
N VAL A 238 -26.06 16.02 -42.63
CA VAL A 238 -26.20 14.61 -42.27
C VAL A 238 -26.34 14.46 -40.76
N PRO A 239 -27.22 13.58 -40.27
CA PRO A 239 -27.39 13.35 -38.84
C PRO A 239 -26.21 12.53 -38.29
N LYS A 240 -25.61 12.99 -37.18
CA LYS A 240 -24.51 12.29 -36.49
C LYS A 240 -24.84 10.84 -36.17
N THR A 241 -26.10 10.55 -35.83
CA THR A 241 -26.55 9.21 -35.38
C THR A 241 -26.42 8.12 -36.44
N TYR A 242 -26.20 8.50 -37.70
CA TYR A 242 -26.02 7.56 -38.82
C TYR A 242 -24.55 7.41 -39.23
N LEU A 243 -23.59 7.92 -38.45
CA LEU A 243 -22.18 7.98 -38.82
C LEU A 243 -21.27 7.34 -37.76
N GLU A 244 -20.33 6.53 -38.22
CA GLU A 244 -19.29 5.91 -37.39
C GLU A 244 -17.89 6.32 -37.88
N PRO A 245 -16.92 6.65 -37.00
CA PRO A 245 -15.58 7.05 -37.42
C PRO A 245 -14.84 5.92 -38.13
N CYS A 246 -14.24 6.19 -39.29
CA CYS A 246 -13.39 5.20 -39.96
C CYS A 246 -12.02 5.14 -39.25
N VAL A 247 -11.82 4.15 -38.37
CA VAL A 247 -10.51 3.90 -37.74
C VAL A 247 -9.58 3.30 -38.80
N LYS A 248 -8.70 4.12 -39.38
CA LYS A 248 -7.60 3.62 -40.22
C LYS A 248 -6.43 3.23 -39.33
N GLU A 249 -6.33 1.96 -38.96
CA GLU A 249 -5.05 1.38 -38.56
C GLU A 249 -4.13 1.40 -39.78
N LYS A 250 -3.00 2.11 -39.68
CA LYS A 250 -1.98 2.10 -40.73
C LYS A 250 -1.22 0.78 -40.63
N GLU A 251 -1.62 -0.20 -41.42
CA GLU A 251 -0.79 -1.35 -41.76
C GLU A 251 0.25 -0.91 -42.81
N GLU A 252 1.52 -0.86 -42.42
CA GLU A 252 2.63 -0.88 -43.38
C GLU A 252 3.00 -2.35 -43.63
N GLN A 253 2.75 -2.80 -44.86
CA GLN A 253 3.11 -4.11 -45.37
C GLN A 253 4.61 -4.18 -45.65
N GLU A 254 5.34 -5.04 -44.94
CA GLU A 254 6.58 -5.63 -45.44
C GLU A 254 6.47 -7.16 -45.43
N TYR A 255 6.75 -7.74 -46.61
CA TYR A 255 6.75 -9.16 -46.90
C TYR A 255 7.96 -9.84 -46.24
N SER A 256 7.74 -10.94 -45.51
CA SER A 256 8.71 -12.04 -45.45
C SER A 256 8.01 -13.35 -45.11
N GLU A 257 8.35 -14.37 -45.88
CA GLU A 257 7.78 -15.70 -45.91
C GLU A 257 8.03 -16.51 -44.63
N GLY A 258 6.98 -17.22 -44.20
CA GLY A 258 6.97 -18.62 -43.76
C GLY A 258 7.94 -19.08 -42.68
N GLU A 259 7.39 -19.48 -41.54
CA GLU A 259 7.67 -20.80 -40.94
C GLU A 259 6.51 -21.18 -40.00
N SER A 260 6.00 -22.39 -40.20
CA SER A 260 4.84 -22.99 -39.53
C SER A 260 5.23 -23.50 -38.14
N GLU A 261 4.46 -23.14 -37.11
CA GLU A 261 4.46 -23.84 -35.83
C GLU A 261 3.10 -24.51 -35.59
N ASP A 262 3.18 -25.77 -35.17
CA ASP A 262 2.08 -26.70 -34.94
C ASP A 262 1.18 -26.25 -33.78
N ASP A 263 -0.10 -25.97 -34.08
CA ASP A 263 -1.14 -25.82 -33.08
C ASP A 263 -1.57 -27.19 -32.53
N VAL A 264 -1.51 -27.33 -31.20
CA VAL A 264 -2.13 -28.44 -30.47
C VAL A 264 -3.60 -28.11 -30.27
N GLU A 265 -4.46 -28.62 -31.15
CA GLU A 265 -5.92 -28.58 -30.99
C GLU A 265 -6.37 -29.48 -29.82
N VAL A 266 -7.08 -28.89 -28.84
CA VAL A 266 -7.98 -29.65 -27.96
C VAL A 266 -9.40 -29.43 -28.49
N VAL A 267 -9.91 -30.46 -29.17
CA VAL A 267 -11.25 -30.54 -29.71
C VAL A 267 -12.28 -30.63 -28.58
N ASP A 268 -13.28 -29.75 -28.60
CA ASP A 268 -14.60 -30.05 -28.03
C ASP A 268 -15.65 -29.79 -29.12
N GLU A 269 -16.26 -30.87 -29.62
CA GLU A 269 -17.29 -30.82 -30.64
C GLU A 269 -18.62 -30.41 -30.00
N THR A 270 -19.09 -29.19 -30.29
CA THR A 270 -20.53 -28.95 -30.37
C THR A 270 -20.89 -28.15 -31.61
N ALA A 271 -21.74 -28.76 -32.43
CA ALA A 271 -22.24 -28.23 -33.67
C ALA A 271 -23.31 -27.15 -33.44
N HIS A 272 -22.99 -25.90 -33.77
CA HIS A 272 -23.79 -25.03 -34.66
C HIS A 272 -23.17 -23.63 -34.69
N GLY A 273 -22.93 -23.14 -35.91
CA GLY A 273 -22.27 -21.87 -36.18
C GLY A 273 -22.96 -20.70 -35.47
N THR A 274 -22.17 -19.97 -34.71
CA THR A 274 -22.48 -18.61 -34.24
C THR A 274 -21.20 -17.79 -34.43
N GLU A 275 -21.32 -16.63 -35.07
CA GLU A 275 -20.22 -15.69 -35.32
C GLU A 275 -19.45 -15.37 -34.04
N ILE A 276 -18.13 -15.56 -34.09
CA ILE A 276 -17.21 -15.20 -33.02
C ILE A 276 -17.02 -13.69 -33.08
N LYS A 277 -17.72 -12.93 -32.24
CA LYS A 277 -17.28 -11.57 -31.91
C LYS A 277 -15.94 -11.67 -31.17
N PRO A 278 -14.89 -10.93 -31.57
CA PRO A 278 -13.65 -10.90 -30.82
C PRO A 278 -13.93 -10.36 -29.41
N ARG A 279 -13.56 -11.12 -28.39
CA ARG A 279 -13.69 -10.68 -26.98
C ARG A 279 -12.80 -9.47 -26.75
N THR A 280 -13.41 -8.31 -26.53
CA THR A 280 -12.77 -7.09 -26.05
C THR A 280 -12.73 -7.09 -24.52
N ASP A 281 -12.16 -8.12 -23.91
CA ASP A 281 -11.87 -8.10 -22.47
C ASP A 281 -10.44 -7.58 -22.30
N SER A 282 -10.23 -6.58 -21.43
CA SER A 282 -8.89 -6.04 -21.11
C SER A 282 -7.92 -7.16 -20.66
N HIS A 283 -8.47 -8.19 -20.03
CA HIS A 283 -7.74 -9.39 -19.66
C HIS A 283 -7.02 -10.08 -20.84
N TRP A 284 -7.63 -10.10 -22.03
CA TRP A 284 -7.03 -10.64 -23.25
C TRP A 284 -6.05 -9.66 -23.93
N SER A 285 -6.18 -8.35 -23.72
CA SER A 285 -5.13 -7.41 -24.15
C SER A 285 -3.87 -7.55 -23.32
N ALA A 286 -3.96 -7.73 -22.00
CA ALA A 286 -2.82 -8.00 -21.14
C ALA A 286 -2.09 -9.28 -21.57
N ILE A 287 -2.86 -10.35 -21.81
CA ILE A 287 -2.32 -11.63 -22.29
C ILE A 287 -1.64 -11.43 -23.65
N ARG A 288 -2.25 -10.71 -24.60
CA ARG A 288 -1.63 -10.42 -25.90
C ARG A 288 -0.37 -9.57 -25.77
N LYS A 289 -0.37 -8.56 -24.90
CA LYS A 289 0.79 -7.71 -24.61
C LYS A 289 1.95 -8.54 -24.04
N ALA A 290 1.66 -9.46 -23.12
CA ALA A 290 2.61 -10.43 -22.58
C ALA A 290 3.21 -11.33 -23.66
N ILE A 291 2.39 -11.78 -24.59
CA ILE A 291 2.81 -12.61 -25.73
C ILE A 291 3.66 -11.80 -26.71
N THR A 292 3.33 -10.54 -26.99
CA THR A 292 4.16 -9.67 -27.85
C THR A 292 5.48 -9.25 -27.20
N GLU A 293 5.51 -9.04 -25.88
CA GLU A 293 6.74 -8.80 -25.11
C GLU A 293 7.65 -10.05 -25.04
N SER A 294 7.13 -11.23 -25.39
CA SER A 294 7.88 -12.51 -25.44
C SER A 294 9.13 -12.40 -26.32
N ASN A 295 9.09 -11.65 -27.43
CA ASN A 295 10.25 -11.53 -28.33
C ASN A 295 11.52 -10.99 -27.63
N THR A 296 11.38 -10.13 -26.62
CA THR A 296 12.54 -9.62 -25.86
C THR A 296 13.04 -10.61 -24.80
N ILE A 297 12.15 -11.43 -24.28
CA ILE A 297 12.38 -12.39 -23.20
C ILE A 297 12.88 -13.73 -23.74
N ASP A 298 12.46 -14.12 -24.94
CA ASP A 298 13.00 -15.26 -25.66
C ASP A 298 14.47 -15.02 -26.01
N VAL A 299 14.84 -13.78 -26.34
CA VAL A 299 16.24 -13.35 -26.46
C VAL A 299 16.97 -13.47 -25.12
N LEU A 300 16.40 -12.96 -24.02
CA LEU A 300 17.03 -13.09 -22.69
C LEU A 300 17.17 -14.56 -22.24
N THR A 301 16.17 -15.39 -22.53
CA THR A 301 16.17 -16.82 -22.21
C THR A 301 17.20 -17.55 -23.07
N ALA A 302 17.26 -17.26 -24.37
CA ALA A 302 18.26 -17.81 -25.29
C ALA A 302 19.69 -17.39 -24.92
N MET A 303 19.85 -16.17 -24.39
CA MET A 303 21.13 -15.68 -23.85
C MET A 303 21.47 -16.27 -22.47
N GLY A 304 20.59 -17.08 -21.88
CA GLY A 304 20.76 -17.66 -20.53
C GLY A 304 20.67 -16.62 -19.41
N ALA A 305 20.11 -15.45 -19.69
CA ALA A 305 19.95 -14.35 -18.74
C ALA A 305 18.79 -14.55 -17.76
N ILE A 306 17.82 -15.42 -18.07
CA ILE A 306 16.68 -15.72 -17.20
C ILE A 306 16.34 -17.22 -17.25
N PRO A 307 15.85 -17.80 -16.14
CA PRO A 307 15.32 -19.16 -16.13
C PRO A 307 14.15 -19.31 -17.11
N THR A 308 14.05 -20.47 -17.77
CA THR A 308 13.05 -20.73 -18.82
C THR A 308 11.60 -20.64 -18.35
N GLY A 309 11.36 -20.82 -17.05
CA GLY A 309 10.03 -20.70 -16.45
C GLY A 309 9.62 -19.26 -16.10
N PHE A 310 10.49 -18.27 -16.31
CA PHE A 310 10.17 -16.86 -16.02
C PHE A 310 9.41 -16.24 -17.19
N ARG A 311 8.50 -15.31 -16.88
CA ARG A 311 7.66 -14.58 -17.84
C ARG A 311 7.49 -13.13 -17.41
N PRO A 312 7.01 -12.21 -18.27
CA PRO A 312 6.48 -10.93 -17.79
C PRO A 312 5.47 -11.14 -16.66
N SER A 313 5.47 -10.25 -15.66
CA SER A 313 4.48 -10.35 -14.58
C SER A 313 3.08 -10.05 -15.10
N THR A 314 2.20 -11.05 -15.01
CA THR A 314 0.80 -10.95 -15.46
C THR A 314 0.03 -9.94 -14.60
N LEU A 315 0.20 -9.98 -13.28
CA LEU A 315 -0.47 -9.04 -12.38
C LEU A 315 0.08 -7.63 -12.50
N HIS A 316 1.36 -7.47 -12.85
CA HIS A 316 1.91 -6.15 -13.13
C HIS A 316 1.30 -5.53 -14.39
N GLN A 317 1.21 -6.29 -15.48
CA GLN A 317 0.58 -5.79 -16.71
C GLN A 317 -0.87 -5.37 -16.49
N LEU A 318 -1.64 -6.16 -15.71
CA LEU A 318 -3.00 -5.77 -15.32
C LEU A 318 -3.04 -4.47 -14.50
N LEU A 319 -2.05 -4.23 -13.64
CA LEU A 319 -1.94 -2.95 -12.91
C LEU A 319 -1.58 -1.77 -13.83
N GLU A 320 -0.91 -2.01 -14.97
CA GLU A 320 -0.60 -0.97 -15.95
C GLU A 320 -1.79 -0.62 -16.86
N GLU A 321 -2.75 -1.52 -17.05
CA GLU A 321 -3.93 -1.31 -17.92
C GLU A 321 -4.94 -0.28 -17.39
N GLY A 322 -4.78 0.17 -16.14
CA GLY A 322 -5.61 1.23 -15.55
C GLY A 322 -5.84 1.05 -14.05
N ASN A 323 -6.84 1.76 -13.52
CA ASN A 323 -7.17 1.77 -12.09
C ASN A 323 -8.02 0.57 -11.63
N ARG A 324 -8.58 -0.23 -12.54
CA ARG A 324 -9.55 -1.30 -12.23
C ARG A 324 -9.07 -2.31 -11.19
N PHE A 325 -7.76 -2.58 -11.13
CA PHE A 325 -7.17 -3.53 -10.19
C PHE A 325 -6.41 -2.86 -9.03
N GLN A 326 -6.54 -1.54 -8.89
CA GLN A 326 -5.95 -0.78 -7.80
C GLN A 326 -6.84 -0.78 -6.57
N ALA A 327 -6.25 -0.55 -5.40
CA ALA A 327 -7.01 -0.55 -4.14
C ALA A 327 -7.94 0.66 -4.06
N SER A 328 -7.52 1.80 -4.64
CA SER A 328 -8.32 3.02 -4.81
C SER A 328 -9.70 2.73 -5.42
N TYR A 329 -9.74 1.97 -6.53
CA TYR A 329 -10.98 1.60 -7.21
C TYR A 329 -11.94 0.82 -6.31
N PHE A 330 -11.46 -0.21 -5.61
CA PHE A 330 -12.29 -1.05 -4.73
C PHE A 330 -12.77 -0.35 -3.46
N LEU A 331 -12.15 0.77 -3.08
CA LEU A 331 -12.55 1.56 -1.92
C LEU A 331 -13.75 2.47 -2.22
N GLN A 332 -13.93 2.83 -3.49
CA GLN A 332 -15.06 3.63 -3.97
C GLN A 332 -16.38 2.87 -3.85
N PRO A 333 -17.50 3.60 -3.60
CA PRO A 333 -18.81 2.98 -3.50
C PRO A 333 -19.24 2.42 -4.86
N GLU A 334 -20.08 1.39 -4.81
CA GLU A 334 -20.64 0.75 -5.99
C GLU A 334 -22.10 1.13 -6.13
N LEU A 335 -22.50 1.58 -7.32
CA LEU A 335 -23.89 1.93 -7.58
C LEU A 335 -24.73 0.66 -7.78
N SER A 336 -25.98 0.72 -7.32
CA SER A 336 -26.99 -0.28 -7.62
C SER A 336 -27.26 -0.36 -9.13
N PRO A 337 -27.88 -1.45 -9.64
CA PRO A 337 -28.26 -1.52 -11.05
C PRO A 337 -29.15 -0.38 -11.53
N SER A 338 -29.97 0.21 -10.64
CA SER A 338 -30.78 1.39 -10.95
C SER A 338 -29.99 2.70 -10.94
N GLN A 339 -28.76 2.69 -10.42
CA GLN A 339 -27.91 3.88 -10.18
C GLN A 339 -28.52 4.92 -9.23
N LEU A 340 -29.62 4.58 -8.54
CA LEU A 340 -30.31 5.47 -7.60
C LEU A 340 -29.88 5.28 -6.13
N ALA A 341 -29.05 4.28 -5.86
CA ALA A 341 -28.58 3.96 -4.51
C ALA A 341 -27.21 3.28 -4.57
N PHE A 342 -26.53 3.23 -3.44
CA PHE A 342 -25.29 2.46 -3.31
C PHE A 342 -25.61 0.99 -3.01
N LYS A 343 -25.00 0.08 -3.77
CA LYS A 343 -25.13 -1.37 -3.60
C LYS A 343 -24.39 -1.86 -2.37
N ASP A 344 -23.26 -1.25 -2.03
CA ASP A 344 -22.30 -1.72 -1.02
C ASP A 344 -22.21 -0.81 0.21
N MET A 345 -23.07 0.21 0.32
CA MET A 345 -23.13 1.15 1.43
C MET A 345 -24.57 1.44 1.84
N ILE A 346 -24.88 1.27 3.13
CA ILE A 346 -26.21 1.48 3.71
C ILE A 346 -26.02 2.17 5.06
N TRP A 347 -26.83 3.17 5.37
CA TRP A 347 -26.78 3.88 6.65
C TRP A 347 -27.46 3.08 7.76
N ASP A 348 -26.86 3.09 8.95
CA ASP A 348 -27.43 2.54 10.18
C ASP A 348 -27.72 3.70 11.15
N SER A 349 -29.00 4.08 11.23
CA SER A 349 -29.47 5.18 12.06
C SER A 349 -29.35 4.91 13.56
N GLU A 350 -29.37 3.64 13.98
CA GLU A 350 -29.27 3.28 15.41
C GLU A 350 -27.85 3.50 15.93
N ASN A 351 -26.85 3.15 15.12
CA ASN A 351 -25.44 3.22 15.49
C ASN A 351 -24.73 4.47 14.96
N GLY A 352 -25.41 5.30 14.16
CA GLY A 352 -24.87 6.53 13.58
C GLY A 352 -23.65 6.29 12.68
N THR A 353 -23.65 5.18 11.93
CA THR A 353 -22.53 4.78 11.06
C THR A 353 -23.04 3.95 9.88
N ILE A 354 -22.15 3.51 9.01
CA ILE A 354 -22.49 2.57 7.94
C ILE A 354 -22.77 1.18 8.49
N LYS A 355 -23.79 0.51 7.93
CA LYS A 355 -24.18 -0.84 8.33
C LYS A 355 -23.07 -1.85 8.05
N PRO A 356 -22.62 -2.65 9.04
CA PRO A 356 -21.63 -3.69 8.82
C PRO A 356 -22.12 -4.77 7.84
N ARG A 357 -21.29 -5.12 6.85
CA ARG A 357 -21.56 -6.14 5.84
C ARG A 357 -20.59 -7.33 5.95
N PRO A 358 -21.07 -8.51 6.39
CA PRO A 358 -20.27 -9.71 6.39
C PRO A 358 -20.05 -10.20 4.95
N SER A 359 -18.82 -10.54 4.60
CA SER A 359 -18.47 -11.15 3.32
C SER A 359 -18.47 -12.68 3.42
N ARG A 360 -18.75 -13.38 2.31
CA ARG A 360 -18.73 -14.87 2.23
C ARG A 360 -17.37 -15.42 2.70
N VAL A 361 -16.29 -14.79 2.24
CA VAL A 361 -14.93 -15.07 2.67
C VAL A 361 -14.40 -13.88 3.44
N SER A 362 -13.90 -14.12 4.65
CA SER A 362 -13.20 -13.11 5.45
C SER A 362 -12.15 -13.79 6.32
N LEU A 363 -10.87 -13.59 5.99
CA LEU A 363 -9.75 -14.27 6.65
C LEU A 363 -8.50 -13.37 6.70
N ILE A 364 -7.51 -13.79 7.50
CA ILE A 364 -6.18 -13.18 7.50
C ILE A 364 -5.21 -14.14 6.82
N LEU A 365 -4.41 -13.60 5.90
CA LEU A 365 -3.31 -14.29 5.24
C LEU A 365 -1.99 -13.69 5.73
N THR A 366 -1.08 -14.54 6.18
CA THR A 366 0.28 -14.13 6.54
C THR A 366 1.28 -14.76 5.57
N LEU A 367 2.00 -13.95 4.80
CA LEU A 367 3.16 -14.37 4.02
C LEU A 367 4.35 -14.60 4.96
N TRP A 368 5.01 -15.76 4.85
CA TRP A 368 6.16 -16.10 5.70
C TRP A 368 7.49 -16.00 4.96
N SER A 369 7.62 -16.75 3.87
CA SER A 369 8.86 -16.79 3.10
C SER A 369 8.67 -17.42 1.73
N CYS A 370 9.49 -16.99 0.78
CA CYS A 370 9.78 -17.73 -0.45
C CYS A 370 11.10 -18.48 -0.30
N LYS A 371 11.20 -19.71 -0.80
CA LYS A 371 12.44 -20.50 -0.78
C LYS A 371 12.75 -21.03 -2.16
N MET A 372 14.04 -21.21 -2.43
CA MET A 372 14.55 -21.79 -3.67
C MET A 372 14.15 -21.01 -4.92
N ILE A 373 13.86 -19.72 -4.81
CA ILE A 373 13.53 -18.89 -5.99
C ILE A 373 14.78 -18.79 -6.88
N PRO A 374 14.70 -19.15 -8.17
CA PRO A 374 15.82 -19.01 -9.09
C PRO A 374 16.26 -17.55 -9.20
N LEU A 375 17.56 -17.35 -9.44
CA LEU A 375 18.09 -16.00 -9.63
C LEU A 375 18.13 -15.69 -11.12
N PRO A 376 17.82 -14.45 -11.52
CA PRO A 376 18.13 -14.01 -12.87
C PRO A 376 19.65 -14.02 -13.09
N GLY A 377 20.06 -14.09 -14.34
CA GLY A 377 21.44 -14.00 -14.79
C GLY A 377 22.06 -12.62 -14.57
N VAL A 378 23.38 -12.54 -14.71
CA VAL A 378 24.20 -11.36 -14.38
C VAL A 378 23.91 -10.11 -15.22
N SER A 379 23.19 -10.25 -16.34
CA SER A 379 22.79 -9.13 -17.19
C SER A 379 21.64 -8.29 -16.60
N LEU A 380 20.94 -8.81 -15.59
CA LEU A 380 19.84 -8.13 -14.92
C LEU A 380 20.24 -7.74 -13.49
N GLN A 381 20.08 -6.48 -13.13
CA GLN A 381 20.20 -6.00 -11.77
C GLN A 381 18.82 -6.02 -11.10
N VAL A 382 18.66 -6.82 -10.05
CA VAL A 382 17.41 -6.91 -9.28
C VAL A 382 17.27 -5.72 -8.35
N LEU A 383 16.23 -4.92 -8.56
CA LEU A 383 15.89 -3.74 -7.75
C LEU A 383 14.97 -4.12 -6.58
N SER A 384 13.93 -4.91 -6.84
CA SER A 384 12.94 -5.32 -5.84
C SER A 384 12.60 -6.80 -5.98
N ARG A 385 12.19 -7.41 -4.86
CA ARG A 385 11.63 -8.76 -4.76
C ARG A 385 10.31 -8.65 -4.02
N HIS A 386 9.25 -9.26 -4.53
CA HIS A 386 7.92 -9.07 -3.96
C HIS A 386 6.97 -10.21 -4.33
N VAL A 387 5.80 -10.20 -3.71
CA VAL A 387 4.67 -11.06 -4.06
C VAL A 387 3.48 -10.16 -4.34
N ARG A 388 2.85 -10.37 -5.50
CA ARG A 388 1.53 -9.81 -5.78
C ARG A 388 0.48 -10.88 -5.54
N LEU A 389 -0.62 -10.50 -4.91
CA LEU A 389 -1.74 -11.40 -4.69
C LEU A 389 -3.09 -10.74 -4.96
N CYS A 390 -4.02 -11.53 -5.47
CA CYS A 390 -5.39 -11.10 -5.75
C CYS A 390 -6.37 -12.27 -5.58
N LEU A 391 -7.66 -11.95 -5.45
CA LEU A 391 -8.71 -12.95 -5.55
C LEU A 391 -8.87 -13.33 -7.03
N PHE A 392 -9.00 -14.62 -7.28
CA PHE A 392 -9.02 -15.20 -8.61
C PHE A 392 -10.00 -16.37 -8.65
N ASP A 393 -10.75 -16.51 -9.73
CA ASP A 393 -11.73 -17.59 -9.91
C ASP A 393 -11.24 -18.75 -10.78
N GLY A 394 -9.94 -18.81 -11.07
CA GLY A 394 -9.36 -19.75 -12.02
C GLY A 394 -9.24 -19.19 -13.43
N SER A 395 -9.93 -18.09 -13.75
CA SER A 395 -9.90 -17.44 -15.07
C SER A 395 -9.69 -15.93 -15.04
N LYS A 396 -10.32 -15.21 -14.11
CA LYS A 396 -10.34 -13.75 -14.02
C LYS A 396 -9.95 -13.28 -12.62
N VAL A 397 -9.29 -12.13 -12.57
CA VAL A 397 -8.97 -11.41 -11.32
C VAL A 397 -10.23 -10.70 -10.83
N LEU A 398 -10.55 -10.89 -9.55
CA LEU A 398 -11.80 -10.42 -8.92
C LEU A 398 -11.63 -9.27 -7.92
N SER A 399 -10.41 -8.97 -7.50
CA SER A 399 -10.12 -7.94 -6.50
C SER A 399 -9.02 -6.99 -6.96
N ASN A 400 -8.72 -6.01 -6.11
CA ASN A 400 -7.47 -5.28 -6.23
C ASN A 400 -6.27 -6.25 -6.10
N ILE A 401 -5.17 -5.87 -6.73
CA ILE A 401 -3.89 -6.58 -6.66
C ILE A 401 -3.09 -5.95 -5.52
N HIS A 402 -2.85 -6.72 -4.47
CA HIS A 402 -2.07 -6.28 -3.32
C HIS A 402 -0.61 -6.72 -3.47
N THR A 403 0.32 -5.81 -3.21
CA THR A 403 1.77 -6.06 -3.35
C THR A 403 2.43 -6.06 -1.98
N VAL A 404 3.22 -7.10 -1.70
CA VAL A 404 4.05 -7.20 -0.49
C VAL A 404 5.51 -7.38 -0.90
N ARG A 405 6.36 -6.43 -0.50
CA ARG A 405 7.80 -6.46 -0.75
C ARG A 405 8.50 -7.41 0.23
N ALA A 406 9.43 -8.19 -0.32
CA ALA A 406 10.20 -9.16 0.42
C ALA A 406 11.55 -8.57 0.83
N THR A 407 12.03 -9.02 1.99
CA THR A 407 13.42 -8.81 2.42
C THR A 407 14.25 -10.03 2.09
N TRP A 408 15.56 -9.86 1.92
CA TRP A 408 16.46 -10.96 1.58
C TRP A 408 17.84 -10.74 2.19
N GLN A 409 18.62 -11.81 2.31
CA GLN A 409 20.00 -11.75 2.82
C GLN A 409 20.98 -12.18 1.72
N PRO A 410 22.12 -11.46 1.53
CA PRO A 410 23.14 -11.86 0.56
C PRO A 410 23.70 -13.27 0.73
N LYS A 411 23.70 -13.79 1.97
CA LYS A 411 24.10 -15.16 2.29
C LYS A 411 23.11 -16.23 1.80
N GLN A 412 21.84 -15.85 1.58
CA GLN A 412 20.76 -16.73 1.16
C GLN A 412 19.89 -16.04 0.10
N PRO A 413 20.41 -15.76 -1.10
CA PRO A 413 19.75 -14.93 -2.10
C PRO A 413 18.47 -15.57 -2.70
N LYS A 414 18.32 -16.89 -2.57
CA LYS A 414 17.15 -17.66 -2.99
C LYS A 414 16.04 -17.76 -1.94
N THR A 415 16.27 -17.17 -0.76
CA THR A 415 15.31 -17.16 0.35
C THR A 415 14.88 -15.74 0.59
N TRP A 416 13.58 -15.49 0.46
CA TRP A 416 12.99 -14.18 0.71
C TRP A 416 12.06 -14.28 1.91
N THR A 417 12.06 -13.25 2.75
CA THR A 417 11.34 -13.22 4.02
C THR A 417 10.40 -12.03 4.08
N PHE A 418 9.25 -12.23 4.69
CA PHE A 418 8.23 -11.20 4.88
C PHE A 418 8.09 -10.93 6.38
N SER A 419 7.85 -9.67 6.74
CA SER A 419 7.61 -9.32 8.14
C SER A 419 6.19 -9.71 8.50
N PRO A 420 5.95 -10.63 9.44
CA PRO A 420 4.61 -11.16 9.69
C PRO A 420 3.70 -10.15 10.41
N ARG A 421 4.25 -9.03 10.89
CA ARG A 421 3.54 -7.86 11.40
C ARG A 421 4.43 -6.63 11.30
N VAL A 422 3.87 -5.54 10.80
CA VAL A 422 4.49 -4.22 10.87
C VAL A 422 4.07 -3.52 12.16
N THR A 423 5.05 -3.07 12.97
CA THR A 423 4.83 -2.24 14.16
C THR A 423 5.79 -1.06 14.16
N GLY A 424 5.32 0.13 14.57
CA GLY A 424 6.15 1.33 14.63
C GLY A 424 6.49 1.87 13.23
N ILE A 425 7.77 2.15 13.00
CA ILE A 425 8.29 2.80 11.77
C ILE A 425 8.53 1.85 10.59
N LEU A 426 8.33 0.54 10.76
CA LEU A 426 8.57 -0.41 9.68
C LEU A 426 7.59 -0.11 8.52
N PRO A 427 8.04 -0.06 7.25
CA PRO A 427 7.15 0.22 6.14
C PRO A 427 6.09 -0.87 5.98
N CYS A 428 4.86 -0.46 5.72
CA CYS A 428 3.71 -1.34 5.45
C CYS A 428 3.91 -2.26 4.27
N LEU A 429 4.76 -1.84 3.32
CA LEU A 429 4.99 -2.58 2.10
C LEU A 429 5.68 -3.90 2.40
N LEU A 430 6.31 -4.01 3.58
CA LEU A 430 6.91 -5.21 4.11
C LEU A 430 5.94 -6.04 4.98
N ASP A 431 4.70 -5.58 5.19
CA ASP A 431 3.70 -6.28 6.01
C ASP A 431 3.19 -7.50 5.25
N GLY A 432 3.63 -8.67 5.70
CA GLY A 432 3.13 -9.93 5.23
C GLY A 432 1.74 -10.28 5.77
N ASP A 433 1.17 -9.50 6.70
CA ASP A 433 -0.15 -9.76 7.28
C ASP A 433 -1.27 -9.01 6.55
N CYS A 434 -1.98 -9.70 5.68
CA CYS A 434 -3.04 -9.14 4.85
C CYS A 434 -4.43 -9.61 5.32
N PHE A 435 -5.43 -8.73 5.28
CA PHE A 435 -6.83 -9.17 5.30
C PHE A 435 -7.29 -9.50 3.88
N ILE A 436 -8.18 -10.48 3.77
CA ILE A 436 -8.80 -10.88 2.51
C ILE A 436 -10.31 -10.93 2.72
N ARG A 437 -11.04 -10.17 1.90
CA ARG A 437 -12.51 -10.15 1.86
C ARG A 437 -12.99 -10.44 0.45
N SER A 438 -13.99 -11.32 0.32
CA SER A 438 -14.70 -11.55 -0.94
C SER A 438 -16.14 -11.94 -0.69
N SER A 439 -17.06 -11.40 -1.48
CA SER A 439 -18.44 -11.86 -1.60
C SER A 439 -18.72 -12.65 -2.89
N SER A 440 -17.70 -12.93 -3.71
CA SER A 440 -17.86 -13.70 -4.95
C SER A 440 -18.49 -15.07 -4.69
N SER A 441 -19.45 -15.45 -5.54
CA SER A 441 -20.16 -16.74 -5.50
C SER A 441 -19.43 -17.86 -6.25
N SER A 442 -18.29 -17.55 -6.90
CA SER A 442 -17.54 -18.56 -7.68
C SER A 442 -17.18 -19.79 -6.83
N PRO A 443 -17.37 -21.02 -7.34
CA PRO A 443 -16.93 -22.24 -6.68
C PRO A 443 -15.40 -22.38 -6.73
N GLU A 444 -14.78 -21.82 -7.76
CA GLU A 444 -13.34 -21.83 -7.98
C GLU A 444 -12.64 -20.67 -7.28
N LEU A 445 -13.31 -19.95 -6.38
CA LEU A 445 -12.72 -18.82 -5.68
C LEU A 445 -11.45 -19.23 -4.92
N GLY A 446 -10.36 -18.53 -5.23
CA GLY A 446 -9.06 -18.73 -4.62
C GLY A 446 -8.24 -17.45 -4.56
N ILE A 447 -7.00 -17.60 -4.08
CA ILE A 447 -6.01 -16.54 -4.06
C ILE A 447 -4.91 -16.91 -5.05
N LEU A 448 -4.68 -16.05 -6.02
CA LEU A 448 -3.55 -16.15 -6.93
C LEU A 448 -2.38 -15.40 -6.31
N PHE A 449 -1.21 -16.04 -6.25
CA PHE A 449 0.05 -15.43 -5.86
C PHE A 449 0.98 -15.44 -7.06
N GLU A 450 1.59 -14.30 -7.34
CA GLU A 450 2.67 -14.14 -8.30
C GLU A 450 3.92 -13.66 -7.57
N VAL A 451 4.99 -14.44 -7.63
CA VAL A 451 6.27 -14.11 -7.02
C VAL A 451 7.09 -13.36 -8.06
N GLY A 452 7.39 -12.09 -7.81
CA GLY A 452 7.98 -11.20 -8.81
C GLY A 452 9.33 -10.60 -8.42
N ILE A 453 10.07 -10.18 -9.43
CA ILE A 453 11.23 -9.29 -9.31
C ILE A 453 11.06 -8.09 -10.24
N SER A 454 11.44 -6.92 -9.75
CA SER A 454 11.66 -5.75 -10.60
C SER A 454 13.15 -5.62 -10.87
N TYR A 455 13.51 -5.35 -12.12
CA TYR A 455 14.91 -5.31 -12.54
C TYR A 455 15.20 -4.12 -13.44
N VAL A 456 16.49 -3.82 -13.58
CA VAL A 456 17.02 -2.97 -14.64
C VAL A 456 18.04 -3.78 -15.45
N ARG A 457 18.02 -3.62 -16.77
CA ARG A 457 18.93 -4.32 -17.67
C ARG A 457 20.25 -3.55 -17.78
N ASN A 458 21.36 -4.17 -17.39
CA ASN A 458 22.67 -3.51 -17.35
C ASN A 458 23.14 -2.96 -18.70
N SER A 459 22.66 -3.53 -19.82
CA SER A 459 23.08 -3.14 -21.16
C SER A 459 22.27 -1.99 -21.77
N THR A 460 21.00 -1.83 -21.38
CA THR A 460 20.07 -0.86 -21.99
C THR A 460 19.49 0.15 -21.01
N ASP A 461 19.70 -0.06 -19.70
CA ASP A 461 19.07 0.68 -18.60
C ASP A 461 17.52 0.61 -18.60
N GLU A 462 16.96 -0.35 -19.33
CA GLU A 462 15.52 -0.59 -19.35
C GLU A 462 15.07 -1.27 -18.05
N LYS A 463 14.04 -0.70 -17.42
CA LYS A 463 13.39 -1.27 -16.24
C LYS A 463 12.27 -2.23 -16.66
N GLY A 464 12.09 -3.31 -15.91
CA GLY A 464 11.09 -4.32 -16.25
C GLY A 464 10.62 -5.18 -15.08
N GLU A 465 9.49 -5.81 -15.37
CA GLU A 465 8.67 -6.73 -14.57
C GLU A 465 8.81 -8.25 -14.84
N LEU A 466 9.44 -9.08 -13.99
CA LEU A 466 9.41 -10.55 -14.19
C LEU A 466 8.67 -11.32 -13.10
N SER A 467 7.86 -12.28 -13.54
CA SER A 467 7.33 -13.38 -12.74
C SER A 467 8.38 -14.48 -12.57
N CYS A 468 8.75 -14.77 -11.33
CA CYS A 468 9.59 -15.90 -10.92
C CYS A 468 8.79 -17.17 -10.66
N GLY A 469 7.48 -17.14 -10.91
CA GLY A 469 6.55 -18.23 -10.72
C GLY A 469 5.31 -17.83 -9.95
N TRP A 470 4.25 -18.60 -10.15
CA TRP A 470 2.93 -18.31 -9.61
C TRP A 470 2.32 -19.54 -8.95
N VAL A 471 1.35 -19.33 -8.06
CA VAL A 471 0.58 -20.42 -7.47
C VAL A 471 -0.84 -19.97 -7.15
N PHE A 472 -1.79 -20.87 -7.35
CA PHE A 472 -3.20 -20.64 -7.07
C PHE A 472 -3.68 -21.50 -5.90
N LEU A 473 -4.09 -20.84 -4.82
CA LEU A 473 -4.66 -21.49 -3.63
C LEU A 473 -6.19 -21.36 -3.66
N LYS A 474 -6.88 -22.44 -4.03
CA LYS A 474 -8.33 -22.52 -3.89
C LYS A 474 -8.73 -22.38 -2.42
N LEU A 475 -9.77 -21.58 -2.16
CA LEU A 475 -10.29 -21.36 -0.81
C LEU A 475 -11.38 -22.36 -0.42
N PHE A 476 -11.91 -23.10 -1.39
CA PHE A 476 -12.90 -24.14 -1.18
C PHE A 476 -12.44 -25.44 -1.84
N ASP A 477 -12.80 -26.57 -1.24
CA ASP A 477 -12.62 -27.88 -1.88
C ASP A 477 -13.71 -28.14 -2.94
N THR A 478 -13.63 -29.29 -3.62
CA THR A 478 -14.61 -29.70 -4.63
C THR A 478 -16.03 -29.89 -4.08
N ASN A 479 -16.18 -30.00 -2.76
CA ASN A 479 -17.47 -30.12 -2.07
C ASN A 479 -17.98 -28.76 -1.54
N GLY A 480 -17.25 -27.66 -1.81
CA GLY A 480 -17.60 -26.32 -1.33
C GLY A 480 -17.22 -26.04 0.13
N ILE A 481 -16.40 -26.89 0.76
CA ILE A 481 -15.95 -26.72 2.15
C ILE A 481 -14.74 -25.78 2.18
N PRO A 482 -14.73 -24.73 3.03
CA PRO A 482 -13.59 -23.84 3.16
C PRO A 482 -12.32 -24.57 3.58
N VAL A 483 -11.17 -24.20 2.99
CA VAL A 483 -9.88 -24.76 3.35
C VAL A 483 -9.52 -24.44 4.81
N PRO A 484 -8.90 -25.38 5.55
CA PRO A 484 -8.63 -25.18 6.98
C PRO A 484 -7.62 -24.03 7.22
N PRO A 485 -7.75 -23.26 8.31
CA PRO A 485 -6.78 -22.24 8.68
C PRO A 485 -5.49 -22.90 9.19
N LYS A 486 -4.50 -23.04 8.31
CA LYS A 486 -3.18 -23.61 8.62
C LYS A 486 -2.09 -22.94 7.79
N THR A 487 -0.85 -23.36 8.01
CA THR A 487 0.26 -23.03 7.12
C THR A 487 0.23 -23.95 5.91
N TYR A 488 0.39 -23.37 4.73
CA TYR A 488 0.47 -24.03 3.44
C TYR A 488 1.86 -23.82 2.86
N GLU A 489 2.44 -24.92 2.37
CA GLU A 489 3.64 -24.92 1.56
C GLU A 489 3.18 -25.09 0.10
N LEU A 490 3.30 -24.01 -0.67
CA LEU A 490 2.79 -23.91 -2.02
C LEU A 490 3.95 -23.97 -3.00
N TYR A 491 3.95 -24.95 -3.91
CA TYR A 491 4.94 -25.03 -4.97
C TYR A 491 4.60 -24.07 -6.10
N LEU A 492 5.61 -23.37 -6.61
CA LEU A 492 5.41 -22.41 -7.69
C LEU A 492 5.44 -23.11 -9.05
N ASN A 493 4.53 -22.70 -9.92
CA ASN A 493 4.50 -23.04 -11.34
C ASN A 493 5.25 -21.96 -12.13
N GLY A 494 5.94 -22.36 -13.19
CA GLY A 494 6.51 -21.42 -14.16
C GLY A 494 5.45 -20.94 -15.14
N GLY A 495 5.82 -20.03 -16.03
CA GLY A 495 4.90 -19.48 -17.01
C GLY A 495 3.94 -18.44 -16.42
N THR A 496 2.81 -18.25 -17.08
CA THR A 496 1.70 -17.41 -16.61
C THR A 496 0.61 -18.24 -15.91
N PRO A 497 -0.28 -17.63 -15.11
CA PRO A 497 -1.43 -18.31 -14.51
C PRO A 497 -2.36 -19.04 -15.48
N TYR A 498 -2.29 -18.73 -16.78
CA TYR A 498 -3.10 -19.32 -17.84
C TYR A 498 -2.39 -20.44 -18.60
N GLU A 499 -1.08 -20.60 -18.38
CA GLU A 499 -0.26 -21.66 -18.96
C GLU A 499 -0.21 -22.87 -18.02
N LYS A 500 -0.28 -24.08 -18.56
CA LYS A 500 -0.24 -25.32 -17.78
C LYS A 500 1.04 -26.11 -18.04
N GLY A 501 1.58 -26.73 -17.00
CA GLY A 501 2.68 -27.70 -17.10
C GLY A 501 4.08 -27.09 -17.27
N ILE A 502 4.23 -25.77 -17.12
CA ILE A 502 5.53 -25.11 -17.20
C ILE A 502 6.21 -25.15 -15.82
N GLU A 503 7.42 -25.70 -15.78
CA GLU A 503 8.24 -25.70 -14.57
C GLU A 503 9.01 -24.38 -14.43
N VAL A 504 9.15 -23.89 -13.20
CA VAL A 504 9.93 -22.67 -12.91
C VAL A 504 11.41 -22.84 -13.28
N ASP A 505 11.98 -24.03 -13.04
CA ASP A 505 13.36 -24.37 -13.38
C ASP A 505 13.47 -25.85 -13.79
N PRO A 506 13.58 -26.15 -15.10
CA PRO A 506 13.67 -27.52 -15.63
C PRO A 506 14.96 -28.27 -15.26
N SER A 507 15.93 -27.61 -14.63
CA SER A 507 17.16 -28.28 -14.16
C SER A 507 16.89 -29.26 -13.02
N PHE A 508 15.77 -29.12 -12.32
CA PHE A 508 15.36 -30.01 -11.23
C PHE A 508 14.78 -31.34 -11.75
N SER A 509 13.88 -31.30 -12.73
CA SER A 509 13.27 -32.51 -13.29
C SER A 509 14.26 -33.38 -14.06
N ARG A 510 15.26 -32.78 -14.72
CA ARG A 510 16.35 -33.52 -15.37
C ARG A 510 17.22 -34.35 -14.42
N ARG A 511 17.18 -34.10 -13.11
CA ARG A 511 17.94 -34.85 -12.07
C ARG A 511 17.09 -35.85 -11.27
N ALA A 512 15.78 -35.93 -11.56
CA ALA A 512 14.81 -36.74 -10.82
C ALA A 512 14.65 -38.19 -11.33
N ALA A 513 15.44 -38.60 -12.33
CA ALA A 513 15.53 -39.99 -12.78
C ALA A 513 16.31 -40.84 -11.76
N GLY A 514 15.70 -41.15 -10.62
CA GLY A 514 16.29 -41.96 -9.55
C GLY A 514 15.30 -42.28 -8.43
N SER A 515 15.73 -43.17 -7.52
CA SER A 515 14.99 -43.72 -6.36
C SER A 515 14.09 -42.71 -5.62
N VAL A 516 13.03 -43.20 -4.96
CA VAL A 516 12.05 -42.42 -4.16
C VAL A 516 12.70 -41.42 -3.19
N PHE A 517 13.86 -41.75 -2.63
CA PHE A 517 14.64 -40.84 -1.78
C PHE A 517 15.18 -39.62 -2.54
N GLN A 518 15.61 -39.82 -3.79
CA GLN A 518 16.06 -38.77 -4.69
C GLN A 518 14.90 -37.88 -5.12
N GLN A 519 13.71 -38.44 -5.36
CA GLN A 519 12.46 -37.68 -5.59
C GLN A 519 12.08 -36.81 -4.38
N MET A 520 12.24 -37.32 -3.16
CA MET A 520 11.98 -36.53 -1.95
C MET A 520 13.00 -35.39 -1.77
N MET A 521 14.25 -35.59 -2.14
CA MET A 521 15.26 -34.53 -2.15
C MET A 521 15.05 -33.49 -3.25
N THR A 522 14.49 -33.86 -4.41
CA THR A 522 14.18 -32.92 -5.50
C THR A 522 12.98 -32.04 -5.15
N LEU A 523 11.97 -32.56 -4.45
CA LEU A 523 10.83 -31.76 -3.95
C LEU A 523 11.27 -30.63 -3.01
N ARG A 524 12.25 -30.88 -2.13
CA ARG A 524 12.81 -29.83 -1.24
C ARG A 524 13.60 -28.74 -1.96
N LYS A 525 13.92 -28.96 -3.24
CA LYS A 525 14.66 -28.00 -4.07
C LYS A 525 13.75 -27.20 -5.00
N GLN A 526 12.47 -27.52 -5.06
CA GLN A 526 11.51 -26.76 -5.86
C GLN A 526 11.25 -25.38 -5.26
N PRO A 527 11.06 -24.35 -6.11
CA PRO A 527 10.64 -23.03 -5.66
C PRO A 527 9.29 -23.11 -4.95
N GLN A 528 9.20 -22.50 -3.77
CA GLN A 528 8.01 -22.60 -2.94
C GLN A 528 7.73 -21.32 -2.15
N LEU A 529 6.43 -21.08 -1.94
CA LEU A 529 5.87 -19.98 -1.15
C LEU A 529 5.22 -20.56 0.12
N LEU A 530 5.58 -20.04 1.29
CA LEU A 530 4.97 -20.39 2.56
C LEU A 530 3.97 -19.31 2.95
N VAL A 531 2.69 -19.69 3.05
CA VAL A 531 1.59 -18.82 3.47
C VAL A 531 0.85 -19.41 4.66
N LYS A 532 0.28 -18.58 5.52
CA LYS A 532 -0.53 -19.03 6.65
C LYS A 532 -1.90 -18.38 6.61
N LEU A 533 -2.94 -19.20 6.58
CA LEU A 533 -4.32 -18.74 6.70
C LEU A 533 -4.76 -18.76 8.17
N ARG A 534 -5.47 -17.71 8.59
CA ARG A 534 -6.01 -17.56 9.94
C ARG A 534 -7.46 -17.09 9.90
N SER A 535 -8.26 -17.63 10.80
CA SER A 535 -9.61 -17.14 11.05
C SER A 535 -9.58 -15.80 11.77
N LEU A 536 -10.57 -14.96 11.51
CA LEU A 536 -10.77 -13.69 12.21
C LEU A 536 -11.28 -13.92 13.63
N ASN A 537 -10.79 -13.10 14.57
CA ASN A 537 -11.41 -12.95 15.88
C ASN A 537 -12.65 -12.04 15.78
N ARG A 538 -13.47 -12.00 16.84
CA ARG A 538 -14.72 -11.21 16.86
C ARG A 538 -14.51 -9.72 16.56
N ARG A 539 -13.47 -9.12 17.13
CA ARG A 539 -13.13 -7.69 16.94
C ARG A 539 -12.73 -7.41 15.50
N SER A 540 -11.77 -8.16 14.95
CA SER A 540 -11.32 -8.00 13.57
C SER A 540 -12.44 -8.24 12.57
N ARG A 541 -13.34 -9.20 12.83
CA ARG A 541 -14.51 -9.43 11.98
C ARG A 541 -15.44 -8.22 11.96
N SER A 542 -15.73 -7.63 13.12
CA SER A 542 -16.60 -6.45 13.25
C SER A 542 -16.02 -5.23 12.53
N ILE A 543 -14.70 -5.01 12.63
CA ILE A 543 -14.04 -3.88 11.98
C ILE A 543 -14.00 -4.10 10.47
N LEU A 544 -13.60 -5.29 10.02
CA LEU A 544 -13.50 -5.59 8.60
C LEU A 544 -14.86 -5.56 7.90
N SER A 545 -15.97 -5.87 8.59
CA SER A 545 -17.31 -5.76 8.00
C SER A 545 -17.72 -4.35 7.59
N LEU A 546 -17.01 -3.31 8.06
CA LEU A 546 -17.24 -1.93 7.61
C LEU A 546 -16.55 -1.62 6.27
N LEU A 547 -15.61 -2.47 5.83
CA LEU A 547 -14.91 -2.31 4.55
C LEU A 547 -15.70 -2.97 3.40
N PRO A 548 -15.43 -2.56 2.13
CA PRO A 548 -15.98 -3.19 0.94
C PRO A 548 -15.93 -4.73 1.00
N GLU A 549 -16.94 -5.39 0.44
CA GLU A 549 -17.08 -6.84 0.54
C GLU A 549 -15.97 -7.61 -0.19
N THR A 550 -15.38 -6.98 -1.21
CA THR A 550 -14.23 -7.50 -1.94
C THR A 550 -13.08 -6.50 -1.86
N LEU A 551 -12.07 -6.82 -1.06
CA LEU A 551 -10.89 -5.98 -0.86
C LEU A 551 -9.77 -6.81 -0.23
N ILE A 552 -8.55 -6.59 -0.68
CA ILE A 552 -7.32 -7.10 -0.05
C ILE A 552 -6.48 -5.91 0.39
N GLY A 553 -5.94 -5.96 1.61
CA GLY A 553 -5.03 -4.94 2.09
C GLY A 553 -4.25 -5.39 3.31
N SER A 554 -3.34 -4.53 3.76
CA SER A 554 -2.57 -4.77 4.97
C SER A 554 -3.45 -4.64 6.23
N MET A 555 -3.22 -5.53 7.20
CA MET A 555 -3.81 -5.41 8.53
C MET A 555 -3.42 -4.11 9.25
N SER A 556 -2.27 -3.51 8.90
CA SER A 556 -1.76 -2.28 9.51
C SER A 556 -2.62 -1.04 9.21
N TYR A 557 -3.44 -1.07 8.16
CA TYR A 557 -4.22 0.10 7.69
C TYR A 557 -5.72 -0.04 7.87
N VAL A 558 -6.19 -1.17 8.38
CA VAL A 558 -7.62 -1.46 8.52
C VAL A 558 -8.37 -0.32 9.23
N GLN A 559 -7.80 0.26 10.30
CA GLN A 559 -8.43 1.37 11.00
C GLN A 559 -8.55 2.63 10.14
N LEU A 560 -7.50 2.99 9.39
CA LEU A 560 -7.49 4.15 8.49
C LEU A 560 -8.51 3.99 7.36
N LEU A 561 -8.57 2.79 6.77
CA LEU A 561 -9.55 2.46 5.74
C LEU A 561 -10.99 2.53 6.26
N VAL A 562 -11.21 2.10 7.52
CA VAL A 562 -12.53 2.20 8.15
C VAL A 562 -12.91 3.66 8.39
N PHE A 563 -11.99 4.51 8.85
CA PHE A 563 -12.29 5.94 8.98
C PHE A 563 -12.67 6.57 7.64
N TYR A 564 -11.90 6.31 6.59
CA TYR A 564 -12.26 6.77 5.25
C TYR A 564 -13.66 6.30 4.85
N ARG A 565 -13.96 5.02 5.05
CA ARG A 565 -15.24 4.43 4.64
C ARG A 565 -16.43 4.95 5.46
N GLU A 566 -16.23 5.25 6.74
CA GLU A 566 -17.24 5.89 7.59
C GLU A 566 -17.47 7.35 7.18
N ILE A 567 -16.41 8.13 6.94
CA ILE A 567 -16.51 9.52 6.45
C ILE A 567 -17.21 9.57 5.10
N LEU A 568 -16.88 8.63 4.21
CA LEU A 568 -17.57 8.48 2.93
C LEU A 568 -19.07 8.21 3.14
N GLY A 569 -19.43 7.40 4.15
CA GLY A 569 -20.82 7.15 4.54
C GLY A 569 -21.52 8.36 5.11
N ASP A 570 -20.88 9.11 6.00
CA ASP A 570 -21.43 10.36 6.55
C ASP A 570 -21.76 11.32 5.41
N VAL A 571 -20.76 11.59 4.55
CA VAL A 571 -20.87 12.58 3.47
C VAL A 571 -21.88 12.16 2.40
N LEU A 572 -21.96 10.86 2.04
CA LEU A 572 -22.84 10.40 0.98
C LEU A 572 -24.27 10.08 1.43
N LEU A 573 -24.46 9.66 2.69
CA LEU A 573 -25.74 9.12 3.15
C LEU A 573 -26.39 9.94 4.28
N LYS A 574 -25.61 10.62 5.12
CA LYS A 574 -26.11 11.37 6.29
C LYS A 574 -26.21 12.86 6.01
N ASP A 575 -25.15 13.46 5.47
CA ASP A 575 -24.99 14.91 5.40
C ASP A 575 -25.64 15.53 4.13
N ARG A 576 -26.13 14.68 3.21
CA ARG A 576 -26.77 15.16 1.98
C ARG A 576 -28.22 15.54 2.22
N ILE A 577 -28.57 16.75 1.80
CA ILE A 577 -29.96 17.25 1.79
C ILE A 577 -30.85 16.37 0.89
N SER A 578 -30.32 15.95 -0.27
CA SER A 578 -31.01 15.04 -1.19
C SER A 578 -30.05 14.00 -1.77
N LEU A 579 -30.41 12.73 -1.63
CA LEU A 579 -29.67 11.60 -2.21
C LEU A 579 -29.72 11.59 -3.75
N GLN A 580 -30.67 12.32 -4.36
CA GLN A 580 -30.84 12.40 -5.81
C GLN A 580 -29.98 13.49 -6.46
N ASN A 581 -29.39 14.39 -5.66
CA ASN A 581 -28.48 15.38 -6.18
C ASN A 581 -27.18 14.68 -6.65
N ALA A 582 -26.53 15.19 -7.70
CA ALA A 582 -25.27 14.70 -8.24
C ALA A 582 -24.12 15.73 -8.13
N ASP A 583 -24.34 16.85 -7.42
CA ASP A 583 -23.36 17.91 -7.27
C ASP A 583 -22.04 17.42 -6.69
N LEU A 584 -20.96 18.08 -7.12
CA LEU A 584 -19.62 17.87 -6.58
C LEU A 584 -19.60 18.13 -5.08
N ILE A 585 -19.01 17.20 -4.34
CA ILE A 585 -18.95 17.28 -2.89
C ILE A 585 -17.61 17.88 -2.47
N SER A 586 -17.63 18.98 -1.72
CA SER A 586 -16.40 19.58 -1.18
C SER A 586 -15.87 18.74 -0.02
N SER A 587 -15.01 17.78 -0.33
CA SER A 587 -14.36 16.93 0.68
C SER A 587 -12.95 16.52 0.25
N PRO A 588 -11.92 17.24 0.72
CA PRO A 588 -10.54 16.98 0.32
C PRO A 588 -10.03 15.59 0.73
N ILE A 589 -10.55 15.01 1.82
CA ILE A 589 -10.21 13.64 2.17
C ILE A 589 -10.82 12.63 1.19
N LEU A 590 -12.05 12.83 0.73
CA LEU A 590 -12.70 11.90 -0.20
C LEU A 590 -12.08 11.94 -1.59
N SER A 591 -11.69 13.13 -2.05
CA SER A 591 -11.02 13.35 -3.34
C SER A 591 -9.56 12.82 -3.36
N THR A 592 -8.82 12.95 -2.26
CA THR A 592 -7.37 12.67 -2.25
C THR A 592 -6.97 11.34 -1.60
N PHE A 593 -7.75 10.79 -0.67
CA PHE A 593 -7.42 9.51 -0.02
C PHE A 593 -7.33 8.32 -1.01
N PRO A 594 -8.11 8.23 -2.10
CA PRO A 594 -7.90 7.20 -3.12
C PRO A 594 -6.50 7.28 -3.75
N LYS A 595 -5.96 8.49 -3.97
CA LYS A 595 -4.58 8.67 -4.46
C LYS A 595 -3.55 8.21 -3.43
N LEU A 596 -3.83 8.44 -2.14
CA LEU A 596 -2.99 7.95 -1.02
C LEU A 596 -2.84 6.42 -1.03
N MET A 597 -3.88 5.67 -1.44
CA MET A 597 -3.83 4.19 -1.51
C MET A 597 -2.73 3.66 -2.42
N GLU A 598 -2.34 4.44 -3.43
CA GLU A 598 -1.31 4.08 -4.40
C GLU A 598 0.09 4.54 -3.97
N GLN A 599 0.22 5.20 -2.80
CA GLN A 599 1.47 5.69 -2.22
C GLN A 599 1.73 5.07 -0.84
N PRO A 600 2.35 3.88 -0.77
CA PRO A 600 2.58 3.15 0.49
C PRO A 600 3.35 3.94 1.54
N ASP A 601 4.29 4.78 1.11
CA ASP A 601 5.12 5.62 1.97
C ASP A 601 4.31 6.72 2.66
N LEU A 602 3.41 7.40 1.94
CA LEU A 602 2.50 8.37 2.54
C LEU A 602 1.43 7.69 3.41
N MET A 603 0.98 6.49 3.05
CA MET A 603 0.08 5.73 3.92
C MET A 603 0.78 5.34 5.23
N ASP A 604 2.09 5.07 5.22
CA ASP A 604 2.89 4.90 6.44
C ASP A 604 3.00 6.18 7.25
N VAL A 605 3.16 7.34 6.61
CA VAL A 605 3.10 8.64 7.28
C VAL A 605 1.78 8.83 8.02
N LEU A 606 0.64 8.62 7.35
CA LEU A 606 -0.67 8.75 7.99
C LEU A 606 -0.81 7.79 9.17
N ARG A 607 -0.37 6.54 9.01
CA ARG A 607 -0.42 5.53 10.07
C ARG A 607 0.42 5.94 11.27
N ILE A 608 1.64 6.44 11.06
CA ILE A 608 2.53 6.87 12.12
C ILE A 608 1.92 8.07 12.85
N ALA A 609 1.51 9.10 12.12
CA ALA A 609 0.90 10.30 12.67
C ALA A 609 -0.38 9.99 13.46
N TRP A 610 -1.25 9.13 12.91
CA TRP A 610 -2.46 8.68 13.60
C TRP A 610 -2.15 7.90 14.88
N THR A 611 -1.21 6.95 14.83
CA THR A 611 -0.84 6.14 16.00
C THR A 611 -0.30 7.01 17.14
N GLU A 612 0.53 8.00 16.79
CA GLU A 612 1.05 8.98 17.75
C GLU A 612 -0.09 9.82 18.34
N LYS A 613 -0.95 10.39 17.51
CA LYS A 613 -2.09 11.20 17.95
C LYS A 613 -3.04 10.38 18.83
N GLU A 614 -3.42 9.17 18.41
CA GLU A 614 -4.30 8.27 19.16
C GLU A 614 -3.71 7.90 20.52
N SER A 615 -2.38 7.82 20.66
CA SER A 615 -1.73 7.53 21.93
C SER A 615 -1.98 8.62 22.99
N THR A 616 -2.25 9.86 22.57
CA THR A 616 -2.50 11.00 23.46
C THR A 616 -3.92 11.04 24.05
N PHE A 617 -4.87 10.31 23.45
CA PHE A 617 -6.28 10.38 23.83
C PHE A 617 -6.60 9.62 25.13
N LYS A 618 -7.53 10.17 25.91
CA LYS A 618 -8.13 9.54 27.08
C LYS A 618 -8.98 8.34 26.68
N ARG A 619 -9.28 7.46 27.64
CA ARG A 619 -10.13 6.27 27.38
C ARG A 619 -11.56 6.63 26.97
N SER A 620 -12.10 7.76 27.44
CA SER A 620 -13.42 8.26 27.04
C SER A 620 -13.42 8.71 25.59
N GLU A 621 -12.44 9.53 25.21
CA GLU A 621 -12.22 10.01 23.84
C GLU A 621 -12.03 8.85 22.85
N LYS A 622 -11.32 7.79 23.24
CA LYS A 622 -11.16 6.58 22.40
C LYS A 622 -12.44 5.76 22.20
N LYS A 623 -13.48 6.01 22.99
CA LYS A 623 -14.79 5.37 22.82
C LYS A 623 -15.73 6.23 21.98
N ASP A 624 -15.48 7.52 21.90
CA ASP A 624 -16.26 8.46 21.11
C ASP A 624 -15.85 8.36 19.63
N ARG A 625 -16.75 7.81 18.83
CA ARG A 625 -16.48 7.54 17.41
C ARG A 625 -16.44 8.82 16.59
N GLU A 626 -17.28 9.79 16.91
CA GLU A 626 -17.38 11.06 16.17
C GLU A 626 -16.17 11.93 16.47
N PHE A 627 -15.73 11.97 17.73
CA PHE A 627 -14.45 12.55 18.12
C PHE A 627 -13.27 11.95 17.34
N LEU A 628 -13.19 10.61 17.25
CA LEU A 628 -12.11 9.96 16.52
C LEU A 628 -12.13 10.28 15.01
N LYS A 629 -13.31 10.34 14.37
CA LYS A 629 -13.43 10.76 12.97
C LYS A 629 -12.94 12.20 12.77
N SER A 630 -13.37 13.13 13.62
CA SER A 630 -12.93 14.54 13.57
C SER A 630 -11.43 14.67 13.76
N MET A 631 -10.84 13.94 14.72
CA MET A 631 -9.39 13.94 14.92
C MET A 631 -8.64 13.29 13.74
N PHE A 632 -9.21 12.26 13.12
CA PHE A 632 -8.61 11.62 11.95
C PHE A 632 -8.56 12.58 10.76
N ILE A 633 -9.64 13.34 10.51
CA ILE A 633 -9.68 14.39 9.49
C ILE A 633 -8.60 15.45 9.76
N LEU A 634 -8.48 15.92 11.01
CA LEU A 634 -7.42 16.88 11.36
C LEU A 634 -6.02 16.31 11.12
N VAL A 635 -5.74 15.08 11.56
CA VAL A 635 -4.43 14.44 11.31
C VAL A 635 -4.17 14.31 9.82
N TYR A 636 -5.18 13.93 9.02
CA TYR A 636 -5.05 13.83 7.57
C TYR A 636 -4.66 15.19 6.94
N HIS A 637 -5.33 16.26 7.36
CA HIS A 637 -5.03 17.62 6.91
C HIS A 637 -3.68 18.15 7.39
N ASP A 638 -3.25 17.74 8.58
CA ASP A 638 -1.97 18.17 9.14
C ASP A 638 -0.78 17.40 8.53
N CYS A 639 -0.97 16.20 7.98
CA CYS A 639 0.16 15.43 7.43
C CYS A 639 0.05 15.14 5.93
N ILE A 640 -1.05 14.57 5.47
CA ILE A 640 -1.15 14.03 4.11
C ILE A 640 -1.49 15.10 3.09
N TYR A 641 -2.48 15.94 3.36
CA TYR A 641 -2.92 16.95 2.40
C TYR A 641 -1.76 17.84 1.91
N PRO A 642 -0.90 18.40 2.78
CA PRO A 642 0.24 19.21 2.34
C PRO A 642 1.30 18.41 1.57
N LEU A 643 1.54 17.15 1.97
CA LEU A 643 2.54 16.29 1.35
C LEU A 643 2.14 15.84 -0.06
N LEU A 644 0.86 15.57 -0.29
CA LEU A 644 0.34 15.20 -1.61
C LEU A 644 0.53 16.31 -2.64
N HIS A 645 0.52 17.57 -2.21
CA HIS A 645 0.64 18.76 -3.05
C HIS A 645 1.98 19.48 -2.88
N SER A 646 2.99 18.82 -2.32
CA SER A 646 4.31 19.41 -2.13
C SER A 646 5.19 19.19 -3.36
N THR A 647 5.79 20.25 -3.90
CA THR A 647 6.75 20.11 -5.02
C THR A 647 8.09 19.51 -4.59
N LEU A 648 8.33 19.42 -3.27
CA LEU A 648 9.53 18.80 -2.71
C LEU A 648 9.44 17.28 -2.73
N LEU A 649 8.23 16.71 -2.85
CA LEU A 649 8.00 15.28 -2.86
C LEU A 649 8.04 14.77 -4.32
N PRO A 650 9.11 14.10 -4.77
CA PRO A 650 9.17 13.59 -6.15
C PRO A 650 8.10 12.52 -6.37
N PRO A 651 7.66 12.26 -7.62
CA PRO A 651 6.61 11.28 -7.90
C PRO A 651 7.01 9.88 -7.40
N SER A 652 6.03 9.14 -6.88
CA SER A 652 6.24 7.78 -6.40
C SER A 652 6.71 6.87 -7.55
N ARG A 653 7.84 6.19 -7.35
CA ARG A 653 8.42 5.25 -8.32
C ARG A 653 8.69 3.92 -7.66
N TRP A 654 8.03 2.89 -8.17
CA TRP A 654 8.20 1.53 -7.66
C TRP A 654 9.64 1.04 -7.84
N ALA A 655 10.20 0.44 -6.78
CA ALA A 655 11.51 -0.21 -6.79
C ALA A 655 12.67 0.73 -7.13
N ASP A 656 12.53 2.02 -6.83
CA ASP A 656 13.56 3.05 -7.02
C ASP A 656 14.05 3.52 -5.64
N GLU A 657 15.14 2.92 -5.15
CA GLU A 657 15.65 3.13 -3.79
C GLU A 657 16.03 4.59 -3.52
N GLU A 658 16.55 5.31 -4.51
CA GLU A 658 16.92 6.73 -4.37
C GLU A 658 15.68 7.61 -4.25
N THR A 659 14.68 7.38 -5.09
CA THR A 659 13.41 8.11 -5.04
C THR A 659 12.68 7.81 -3.73
N GLU A 660 12.58 6.55 -3.32
CA GLU A 660 11.95 6.13 -2.07
C GLU A 660 12.66 6.74 -0.83
N ALA A 661 14.00 6.75 -0.81
CA ALA A 661 14.77 7.36 0.26
C ALA A 661 14.59 8.89 0.31
N THR A 662 14.52 9.55 -0.85
CA THR A 662 14.27 10.99 -0.95
C THR A 662 12.88 11.33 -0.43
N ARG A 663 11.85 10.60 -0.88
CA ARG A 663 10.46 10.78 -0.41
C ARG A 663 10.34 10.57 1.09
N TRP A 664 10.91 9.48 1.60
CA TRP A 664 10.96 9.22 3.04
C TRP A 664 11.58 10.37 3.83
N LYS A 665 12.71 10.91 3.36
CA LYS A 665 13.39 12.03 4.02
C LYS A 665 12.49 13.27 4.05
N VAL A 666 11.91 13.65 2.91
CA VAL A 666 11.01 14.81 2.80
C VAL A 666 9.82 14.66 3.74
N SER A 667 9.15 13.51 3.72
CA SER A 667 7.97 13.29 4.55
C SER A 667 8.30 13.21 6.04
N TYR A 668 9.45 12.62 6.41
CA TYR A 668 9.90 12.57 7.79
C TYR A 668 10.30 13.95 8.33
N ASP A 669 11.04 14.73 7.55
CA ASP A 669 11.43 16.09 7.91
C ASP A 669 10.17 16.98 8.10
N PHE A 670 9.18 16.83 7.22
CA PHE A 670 7.88 17.50 7.35
C PHE A 670 7.13 17.12 8.63
N LEU A 671 7.01 15.82 8.93
CA LEU A 671 6.38 15.36 10.17
C LEU A 671 7.07 15.92 11.42
N LYS A 672 8.41 15.96 11.41
CA LYS A 672 9.20 16.51 12.52
C LYS A 672 8.93 18.00 12.72
N GLN A 673 8.88 18.77 11.63
CA GLN A 673 8.55 20.20 11.69
C GLN A 673 7.13 20.44 12.23
N ASN A 674 6.16 19.60 11.85
CA ASN A 674 4.79 19.72 12.35
C ASN A 674 4.69 19.38 13.84
N GLN A 675 5.48 18.41 14.32
CA GLN A 675 5.58 18.11 15.76
C GLN A 675 6.17 19.29 16.55
N GLU A 676 7.21 19.94 16.02
CA GLU A 676 7.85 21.10 16.67
C GLU A 676 6.94 22.33 16.70
N ASN A 677 6.14 22.55 15.66
CA ASN A 677 5.27 23.73 15.51
C ASN A 677 3.79 23.48 15.88
N SER A 678 3.46 22.29 16.37
CA SER A 678 2.11 21.84 16.77
C SER A 678 1.04 21.77 15.65
N ASN A 679 1.30 22.25 14.44
CA ASN A 679 0.40 22.13 13.28
C ASN A 679 1.16 22.25 11.94
N ALA A 680 0.46 21.92 10.85
CA ALA A 680 0.99 22.03 9.49
C ALA A 680 0.98 23.46 8.92
N LEU A 681 0.25 24.39 9.55
CA LEU A 681 0.11 25.76 9.05
C LEU A 681 1.46 26.47 9.00
N HIS A 682 2.35 26.23 9.96
CA HIS A 682 3.69 26.80 9.93
C HIS A 682 4.47 26.36 8.67
N ALA A 683 4.35 25.09 8.28
CA ALA A 683 5.02 24.57 7.08
C ALA A 683 4.34 25.07 5.79
N LEU A 684 3.01 25.09 5.74
CA LEU A 684 2.23 25.58 4.60
C LEU A 684 2.43 27.07 4.33
N LEU A 685 2.60 27.87 5.38
CA LEU A 685 2.83 29.32 5.28
C LEU A 685 4.33 29.67 5.19
N SER A 686 5.22 28.68 5.26
CA SER A 686 6.65 28.92 5.14
C SER A 686 6.99 29.29 3.70
N PRO A 687 7.82 30.33 3.47
CA PRO A 687 8.30 30.66 2.13
C PRO A 687 9.17 29.55 1.51
N GLU A 688 9.59 28.56 2.31
CA GLU A 688 10.36 27.39 1.90
C GLU A 688 9.46 26.23 1.44
N GLY A 689 8.18 26.25 1.82
CA GLY A 689 7.17 25.26 1.45
C GLY A 689 6.57 25.59 0.08
N ILE A 690 7.22 25.11 -0.99
CA ILE A 690 6.68 25.27 -2.34
C ILE A 690 5.65 24.16 -2.59
N HIS A 691 4.42 24.57 -2.91
CA HIS A 691 3.29 23.70 -3.21
C HIS A 691 2.88 23.84 -4.68
N GLU A 692 2.25 22.80 -5.19
CA GLU A 692 1.62 22.85 -6.51
C GLU A 692 0.53 23.93 -6.53
N PRO A 693 0.25 24.54 -7.70
CA PRO A 693 -0.88 25.45 -7.83
C PRO A 693 -2.17 24.73 -7.43
N PHE A 694 -2.98 25.39 -6.61
CA PHE A 694 -4.25 24.85 -6.16
C PHE A 694 -5.14 24.43 -7.35
N ASP A 695 -5.61 23.19 -7.32
CA ASP A 695 -6.58 22.65 -8.27
C ASP A 695 -7.90 22.33 -7.54
N ILE A 696 -9.03 22.73 -8.13
CA ILE A 696 -10.35 22.48 -7.53
C ILE A 696 -10.66 20.98 -7.35
N SER A 697 -10.04 20.12 -8.16
CA SER A 697 -10.13 18.66 -8.04
C SER A 697 -9.53 18.11 -6.74
N GLU A 698 -8.73 18.91 -6.03
CA GLU A 698 -8.27 18.58 -4.67
C GLU A 698 -9.40 18.61 -3.65
N GLN A 699 -10.46 19.37 -3.91
CA GLN A 699 -11.60 19.57 -2.99
C GLN A 699 -12.87 18.90 -3.53
N ALA A 700 -13.05 18.87 -4.84
CA ALA A 700 -14.22 18.33 -5.50
C ALA A 700 -14.17 16.80 -5.58
N TYR A 701 -15.03 16.14 -4.79
CA TYR A 701 -15.29 14.72 -4.89
C TYR A 701 -16.50 14.45 -5.79
N ASP A 702 -16.24 13.87 -6.96
CA ASP A 702 -17.26 13.39 -7.90
C ASP A 702 -17.52 11.90 -7.65
N PHE A 703 -18.55 11.60 -6.85
CA PHE A 703 -18.87 10.20 -6.56
C PHE A 703 -19.42 9.44 -7.78
N LEU A 704 -19.93 10.11 -8.83
CA LEU A 704 -20.43 9.43 -10.04
C LEU A 704 -19.31 9.06 -10.99
N GLY A 705 -18.31 9.93 -11.13
CA GLY A 705 -17.08 9.67 -11.86
C GLY A 705 -16.22 8.59 -11.18
N GLU A 706 -16.13 8.65 -9.84
CA GLU A 706 -15.34 7.73 -9.02
C GLU A 706 -16.07 6.41 -8.71
N ALA A 707 -17.40 6.36 -8.77
CA ALA A 707 -18.16 5.16 -8.44
C ALA A 707 -17.76 3.97 -9.33
N ARG A 708 -17.68 2.80 -8.69
CA ARG A 708 -17.43 1.56 -9.41
C ARG A 708 -18.62 1.27 -10.34
N LYS A 709 -18.34 1.21 -11.63
CA LYS A 709 -19.32 0.82 -12.65
C LYS A 709 -19.46 -0.71 -12.63
N ASN A 710 -20.69 -1.20 -12.66
CA ASN A 710 -20.96 -2.63 -12.84
C ASN A 710 -20.46 -3.01 -14.24
N VAL A 711 -19.31 -3.67 -14.30
CA VAL A 711 -18.84 -4.37 -15.50
C VAL A 711 -19.30 -5.80 -15.34
N ASP A 712 -20.59 -6.03 -15.56
CA ASP A 712 -21.13 -7.38 -15.74
C ASP A 712 -20.72 -7.92 -17.11
#